data_AF-A0A8C4KWP4-F1
#
_entry.id   AF-A0A8C4KWP4-F1
#
_cell.length_a   1.000
_cell.length_b   1.000
_cell.length_c   1.000
_cell.angle_alpha   90.00
_cell.angle_beta   90.00
_cell.angle_gamma   90.00
#
_symmetry.space_group_name_H-M   'P 1'
#
loop_
_entity.id
_entity.type
_entity.pdbx_description
1 polymer ?
#
loop_
_entity_poly.entity_id
_entity_poly.type
_entity_poly.pdbx_seq_one_letter_code
_entity_poly.pdbx_strand_id
1 'polypeptide(L)'
;MGKARSAGARRKAPGIPVGARGGPARPNPNPFEVKINRQKFQVLGRKTRHDVGLPGVSRARAIQKRTQTLLKEYKERDKSNVFTDKRFGEYNSNISPEEKMMKRFALEQQRQHEKKSIYNLNEDEELTHYGQSLADIEKHNDIVDSDCDADEPGTLSAELTAAHFGGGGGLLHKKTSQQEGEEGEKPKSRKALIEELIAKSKQEKRERQAQREDALELTEKLDQDWKEIQTLLAHKTPKSENRDKKEKPKPDAYDMMVRELGFEMKAQPSNRMKTEEELAKEEQERLRSLEAERLRRMLGKDDENSRRPGHVSADDLSDGFILGEDDRRLLSYKDGKMNVEEEQSREASDGESEEEEGEDSSEEDPEESDDPDSHSDLESDEESEEGSGTPEKERRHAPGKRLTSDGQKAREAARTELPYTFVAPESFEELKSLLSGKSIEEQLLVVERIQKCNHPSLAVGNKAKLEKLFGFLLEYVGDLATNDPPDLRMIDKLVVQLYNLCQMFPESASDSIKFVLRDAMHEMEGMIETKGRAAFPGLDVLIYLKIAGMLFPTSDFWHPVVTPALVCMSQLLTKCPVRCLQDVVKGLFVCCVFLDYVSLSQRFIPELINFLLGILYIATPNKQNQGYTLVHPFRAFGKNSELLLVSDEEDMATWQRKSLSLHWASGLKAQTKTEANHTRLSCLAVCLALVKRCVLMYGVLPSFHDITRPLRALLTEHLADCSHPRELQELCQSILTEMENQKHHCQPLICEKSKPVPLKLFTPRLVKVLEFGRKQGSSKEEQERKRLIHKHKREFKGAIREIRKDNQFLARMQLSEIMERCYINSPSP
;
A
#
# COMPACT_ATOMS: atom_id res chain seq x y z
N MET A 1 55.80 16.15 22.65
CA MET A 1 56.73 15.00 22.60
C MET A 1 56.41 14.16 21.36
N GLY A 2 57.41 13.60 20.68
CA GLY A 2 57.21 12.79 19.46
C GLY A 2 57.88 13.41 18.22
N LYS A 3 59.12 13.01 17.92
CA LYS A 3 59.95 13.59 16.86
C LYS A 3 59.65 12.98 15.48
N ALA A 4 59.73 13.79 14.43
CA ALA A 4 59.74 13.32 13.05
C ALA A 4 60.94 12.41 12.76
N ARG A 5 60.76 11.42 11.86
CA ARG A 5 61.84 10.61 11.29
C ARG A 5 61.96 10.83 9.78
N SER A 6 63.20 10.79 9.30
CA SER A 6 63.63 11.20 7.97
C SER A 6 63.42 10.13 6.90
N ALA A 7 63.40 10.57 5.63
CA ALA A 7 63.23 9.71 4.47
C ALA A 7 64.46 8.79 4.23
N GLY A 8 64.22 7.49 4.11
CA GLY A 8 65.21 6.50 3.69
C GLY A 8 65.38 6.42 2.16
N ALA A 9 66.63 6.24 1.71
CA ALA A 9 66.98 6.25 0.29
C ALA A 9 66.42 5.05 -0.50
N ARG A 10 65.92 5.29 -1.71
CA ARG A 10 65.52 4.24 -2.66
C ARG A 10 66.75 3.47 -3.16
N ARG A 11 66.77 2.15 -2.97
CA ARG A 11 67.72 1.24 -3.65
C ARG A 11 67.38 1.14 -5.14
N LYS A 12 68.41 1.07 -5.99
CA LYS A 12 68.28 0.81 -7.44
C LYS A 12 68.00 -0.68 -7.69
N ALA A 13 67.15 -1.00 -8.65
CA ALA A 13 67.04 -2.33 -9.24
C ALA A 13 68.07 -2.50 -10.39
N PRO A 14 68.59 -3.71 -10.66
CA PRO A 14 69.62 -3.93 -11.67
C PRO A 14 69.08 -4.16 -13.09
N GLY A 15 69.92 -3.79 -14.06
CA GLY A 15 69.95 -4.11 -15.50
C GLY A 15 68.80 -4.88 -16.18
N ILE A 16 68.20 -4.22 -17.17
CA ILE A 16 67.71 -4.86 -18.41
C ILE A 16 68.68 -4.41 -19.53
N PRO A 17 69.15 -5.32 -20.41
CA PRO A 17 70.21 -5.00 -21.36
C PRO A 17 69.79 -4.04 -22.48
N VAL A 18 70.77 -3.33 -23.01
CA VAL A 18 70.61 -2.27 -24.02
C VAL A 18 70.49 -2.87 -25.41
N GLY A 19 69.37 -2.58 -26.09
CA GLY A 19 69.20 -2.77 -27.54
C GLY A 19 68.68 -1.48 -28.19
N ALA A 20 69.21 -1.13 -29.37
CA ALA A 20 68.81 0.01 -30.19
C ALA A 20 68.99 1.43 -29.59
N ARG A 21 70.25 1.82 -29.28
CA ARG A 21 70.64 3.24 -29.34
C ARG A 21 70.93 3.62 -30.79
N GLY A 22 69.96 4.28 -31.45
CA GLY A 22 70.02 4.62 -32.87
C GLY A 22 69.42 5.98 -33.21
N GLY A 23 69.67 7.01 -32.38
CA GLY A 23 69.24 8.38 -32.64
C GLY A 23 69.71 9.32 -31.52
N PRO A 24 70.28 10.49 -31.84
CA PRO A 24 70.79 11.39 -30.80
C PRO A 24 69.63 11.94 -29.98
N ALA A 25 69.68 11.70 -28.66
CA ALA A 25 68.83 12.41 -27.72
C ALA A 25 69.13 13.91 -27.84
N ARG A 26 68.15 14.68 -28.32
CA ARG A 26 68.31 16.14 -28.39
C ARG A 26 68.63 16.66 -26.97
N PRO A 27 69.60 17.57 -26.80
CA PRO A 27 69.84 18.18 -25.51
C PRO A 27 68.55 18.81 -24.99
N ASN A 28 68.36 18.79 -23.66
CA ASN A 28 67.16 19.33 -23.01
C ASN A 28 66.82 20.70 -23.63
N PRO A 29 65.67 20.84 -24.31
CA PRO A 29 65.35 22.07 -25.02
C PRO A 29 65.34 23.23 -24.02
N ASN A 30 65.87 24.37 -24.45
CA ASN A 30 65.99 25.56 -23.63
C ASN A 30 64.66 25.82 -22.87
N PRO A 31 64.66 25.95 -21.53
CA PRO A 31 63.43 26.11 -20.76
C PRO A 31 62.58 27.31 -21.18
N PHE A 32 63.15 28.30 -21.87
CA PHE A 32 62.41 29.44 -22.44
C PHE A 32 61.68 29.12 -23.77
N GLU A 33 62.04 28.03 -24.48
CA GLU A 33 61.32 27.56 -25.68
C GLU A 33 60.07 26.73 -25.32
N VAL A 34 59.93 26.35 -24.05
CA VAL A 34 58.98 25.38 -23.54
C VAL A 34 58.00 26.06 -22.58
N LYS A 35 56.70 25.91 -22.81
CA LYS A 35 55.66 26.38 -21.88
C LYS A 35 55.08 25.20 -21.09
N ILE A 36 55.39 25.14 -19.80
CA ILE A 36 54.88 24.12 -18.87
C ILE A 36 53.59 24.61 -18.21
N ASN A 37 52.55 23.78 -18.23
CA ASN A 37 51.30 24.01 -17.51
C ASN A 37 51.37 23.27 -16.16
N ARG A 38 51.19 24.00 -15.04
CA ARG A 38 51.14 23.37 -13.70
C ARG A 38 49.85 22.57 -13.52
N GLN A 39 49.96 21.29 -13.16
CA GLN A 39 48.81 20.48 -12.76
C GLN A 39 48.24 20.99 -11.43
N LYS A 40 46.91 21.10 -11.33
CA LYS A 40 46.22 21.56 -10.09
C LYS A 40 45.96 20.43 -9.08
N PHE A 41 45.70 19.23 -9.58
CA PHE A 41 45.42 18.04 -8.80
C PHE A 41 46.22 16.88 -9.39
N GLN A 42 46.94 16.15 -8.53
CA GLN A 42 47.75 15.01 -8.95
C GLN A 42 46.87 13.75 -9.02
N VAL A 43 46.50 13.34 -10.22
CA VAL A 43 45.72 12.11 -10.46
C VAL A 43 46.67 11.01 -10.95
N LEU A 44 46.87 9.98 -10.12
CA LEU A 44 47.73 8.84 -10.46
C LEU A 44 47.22 8.12 -11.73
N GLY A 45 48.15 7.61 -12.55
CA GLY A 45 47.83 6.90 -13.80
C GLY A 45 47.36 7.78 -14.98
N ARG A 46 46.97 9.04 -14.76
CA ARG A 46 46.47 9.91 -15.82
C ARG A 46 47.58 10.44 -16.73
N LYS A 47 47.65 9.94 -17.97
CA LYS A 47 48.53 10.49 -19.03
C LYS A 47 47.96 11.81 -19.57
N THR A 48 48.59 12.92 -19.22
CA THR A 48 48.22 14.29 -19.58
C THR A 48 48.83 14.72 -20.92
N ARG A 49 48.00 14.89 -21.96
CA ARG A 49 48.45 15.22 -23.34
C ARG A 49 48.93 16.67 -23.56
N HIS A 50 48.74 17.57 -22.59
CA HIS A 50 48.91 19.03 -22.78
C HIS A 50 49.73 19.72 -21.66
N ASP A 51 50.57 18.98 -20.93
CA ASP A 51 51.40 19.56 -19.86
C ASP A 51 52.50 20.47 -20.38
N VAL A 52 52.96 20.23 -21.61
CA VAL A 52 54.08 20.92 -22.23
C VAL A 52 53.69 21.40 -23.62
N GLY A 53 53.77 22.71 -23.85
CA GLY A 53 53.60 23.34 -25.16
C GLY A 53 54.93 23.88 -25.69
N LEU A 54 55.04 24.02 -27.02
CA LEU A 54 56.22 24.57 -27.71
C LEU A 54 55.88 25.87 -28.47
N PRO A 55 55.88 27.05 -27.80
CA PRO A 55 55.56 28.33 -28.44
C PRO A 55 56.48 28.69 -29.63
N GLY A 56 57.78 28.37 -29.57
CA GLY A 56 58.72 28.67 -30.64
C GLY A 56 58.36 27.95 -31.95
N VAL A 57 58.28 26.62 -31.90
CA VAL A 57 57.96 25.77 -33.06
C VAL A 57 56.56 26.08 -33.61
N SER A 58 55.57 26.33 -32.74
CA SER A 58 54.22 26.67 -33.18
C SER A 58 54.13 28.05 -33.83
N ARG A 59 54.88 29.06 -33.34
CA ARG A 59 55.01 30.36 -34.03
C ARG A 59 55.73 30.23 -35.38
N ALA A 60 56.84 29.49 -35.44
CA ALA A 60 57.58 29.28 -36.69
C ALA A 60 56.72 28.61 -37.76
N ARG A 61 56.03 27.51 -37.44
CA ARG A 61 55.05 26.86 -38.34
C ARG A 61 53.92 27.80 -38.76
N ALA A 62 53.42 28.62 -37.84
CA ALA A 62 52.35 29.57 -38.13
C ALA A 62 52.81 30.75 -39.00
N ILE A 63 54.10 31.11 -38.98
CA ILE A 63 54.70 32.07 -39.92
C ILE A 63 54.92 31.40 -41.28
N GLN A 64 55.47 30.18 -41.32
CA GLN A 64 55.63 29.40 -42.55
C GLN A 64 54.29 29.18 -43.29
N LYS A 65 53.19 28.93 -42.56
CA LYS A 65 51.86 28.86 -43.19
C LYS A 65 51.47 30.20 -43.83
N ARG A 66 51.69 31.32 -43.16
CA ARG A 66 51.40 32.68 -43.68
C ARG A 66 52.28 33.06 -44.87
N THR A 67 53.56 32.66 -44.88
CA THR A 67 54.42 32.87 -46.06
C THR A 67 54.01 31.99 -47.24
N GLN A 68 53.38 30.84 -46.99
CA GLN A 68 52.86 29.95 -48.03
C GLN A 68 51.47 30.33 -48.55
N THR A 69 50.63 31.02 -47.76
CA THR A 69 49.29 31.49 -48.16
C THR A 69 49.26 33.01 -48.35
N LEU A 70 49.11 33.78 -47.27
CA LEU A 70 48.90 35.24 -47.29
C LEU A 70 49.97 36.01 -48.07
N LEU A 71 51.24 35.61 -48.01
CA LEU A 71 52.31 36.26 -48.77
C LEU A 71 52.27 35.94 -50.27
N LYS A 72 51.76 34.77 -50.67
CA LYS A 72 51.52 34.48 -52.09
C LYS A 72 50.33 35.29 -52.59
N GLU A 73 49.21 35.21 -51.87
CA GLU A 73 48.00 36.00 -52.15
C GLU A 73 48.32 37.50 -52.25
N TYR A 74 49.14 38.04 -51.33
CA TYR A 74 49.56 39.44 -51.37
C TYR A 74 50.45 39.78 -52.59
N LYS A 75 51.35 38.88 -53.00
CA LYS A 75 52.18 39.02 -54.22
C LYS A 75 51.41 38.78 -55.52
N GLU A 76 50.23 38.16 -55.43
CA GLU A 76 49.37 37.81 -56.56
C GLU A 76 48.15 38.73 -56.66
N ARG A 77 47.94 39.65 -55.70
CA ARG A 77 46.80 40.58 -55.63
C ARG A 77 46.56 41.39 -56.92
N ASP A 78 47.65 41.73 -57.62
CA ASP A 78 47.66 42.57 -58.83
C ASP A 78 47.71 41.71 -60.11
N LYS A 79 47.59 40.37 -60.00
CA LYS A 79 47.61 39.42 -61.12
C LYS A 79 46.20 38.88 -61.40
N SER A 80 45.68 39.12 -62.59
CA SER A 80 44.44 38.53 -63.09
C SER A 80 44.60 37.13 -63.70
N ASN A 81 45.83 36.72 -64.01
CA ASN A 81 46.12 35.48 -64.73
C ASN A 81 46.14 34.26 -63.80
N VAL A 82 45.05 33.49 -63.79
CA VAL A 82 44.95 32.21 -63.06
C VAL A 82 45.28 31.04 -64.00
N PHE A 83 46.36 30.32 -63.72
CA PHE A 83 46.67 29.07 -64.42
C PHE A 83 45.73 27.95 -63.94
N THR A 84 44.72 27.63 -64.76
CA THR A 84 43.83 26.49 -64.52
C THR A 84 44.45 25.22 -65.08
N ASP A 85 45.12 24.45 -64.21
CA ASP A 85 45.72 23.18 -64.62
C ASP A 85 44.64 22.12 -64.91
N LYS A 86 44.30 21.97 -66.18
CA LYS A 86 43.33 20.98 -66.66
C LYS A 86 43.94 19.60 -66.92
N ARG A 87 45.25 19.39 -66.70
CA ARG A 87 45.88 18.07 -66.79
C ARG A 87 45.32 17.17 -65.68
N PHE A 88 45.30 15.85 -65.90
CA PHE A 88 44.60 14.90 -65.04
C PHE A 88 44.96 15.05 -63.55
N GLY A 89 44.03 15.62 -62.79
CA GLY A 89 44.22 16.06 -61.41
C GLY A 89 42.88 16.46 -60.79
N GLU A 90 42.87 16.64 -59.47
CA GLU A 90 41.64 16.65 -58.66
C GLU A 90 40.75 17.88 -58.92
N TYR A 91 41.34 18.96 -59.46
CA TYR A 91 40.73 20.29 -59.62
C TYR A 91 39.82 20.46 -60.85
N ASN A 92 39.72 19.47 -61.76
CA ASN A 92 38.72 19.50 -62.82
C ASN A 92 37.33 19.11 -62.26
N SER A 93 36.43 20.08 -62.16
CA SER A 93 35.04 19.89 -61.66
C SER A 93 34.09 19.24 -62.68
N ASN A 94 34.41 19.28 -63.97
CA ASN A 94 33.54 18.78 -65.06
C ASN A 94 33.63 17.26 -65.29
N ILE A 95 34.31 16.51 -64.41
CA ILE A 95 34.50 15.06 -64.54
C ILE A 95 34.00 14.41 -63.24
N SER A 96 33.10 13.43 -63.36
CA SER A 96 32.53 12.69 -62.22
C SER A 96 33.63 11.95 -61.43
N PRO A 97 33.43 11.67 -60.13
CA PRO A 97 34.41 10.89 -59.35
C PRO A 97 34.64 9.49 -59.95
N GLU A 98 33.62 8.88 -60.55
CA GLU A 98 33.70 7.58 -61.22
C GLU A 98 34.52 7.65 -62.51
N GLU A 99 34.29 8.65 -63.36
CA GLU A 99 35.12 8.89 -64.54
C GLU A 99 36.58 9.20 -64.17
N LYS A 100 36.82 9.87 -63.03
CA LYS A 100 38.18 10.09 -62.50
C LYS A 100 38.84 8.77 -62.10
N MET A 101 38.10 7.82 -61.50
CA MET A 101 38.62 6.49 -61.19
C MET A 101 38.88 5.68 -62.45
N MET A 102 37.93 5.62 -63.39
CA MET A 102 38.07 4.92 -64.68
C MET A 102 39.27 5.45 -65.49
N LYS A 103 39.46 6.77 -65.58
CA LYS A 103 40.59 7.38 -66.32
C LYS A 103 41.93 7.22 -65.58
N ARG A 104 41.94 7.16 -64.24
CA ARG A 104 43.14 6.79 -63.45
C ARG A 104 43.52 5.33 -63.69
N PHE A 105 42.56 4.41 -63.64
CA PHE A 105 42.75 2.99 -63.91
C PHE A 105 43.23 2.75 -65.34
N ALA A 106 42.62 3.41 -66.34
CA ALA A 106 43.07 3.34 -67.72
C ALA A 106 44.53 3.83 -67.90
N LEU A 107 44.92 4.95 -67.27
CA LEU A 107 46.31 5.44 -67.30
C LEU A 107 47.29 4.53 -66.55
N GLU A 108 46.84 3.85 -65.50
CA GLU A 108 47.65 2.86 -64.77
C GLU A 108 47.87 1.60 -65.61
N GLN A 109 46.83 1.07 -66.25
CA GLN A 109 46.93 0.01 -67.25
C GLN A 109 47.84 0.43 -68.41
N GLN A 110 47.69 1.64 -68.95
CA GLN A 110 48.51 2.14 -70.06
C GLN A 110 49.99 2.22 -69.66
N ARG A 111 50.32 2.68 -68.45
CA ARG A 111 51.70 2.65 -67.90
C ARG A 111 52.22 1.24 -67.58
N GLN A 112 51.35 0.25 -67.39
CA GLN A 112 51.76 -1.16 -67.28
C GLN A 112 52.06 -1.75 -68.66
N HIS A 113 51.22 -1.49 -69.67
CA HIS A 113 51.44 -1.93 -71.05
C HIS A 113 52.68 -1.27 -71.69
N GLU A 114 52.88 0.05 -71.53
CA GLU A 114 54.06 0.77 -72.06
C GLU A 114 55.40 0.30 -71.44
N LYS A 115 55.37 -0.43 -70.33
CA LYS A 115 56.56 -0.97 -69.66
C LYS A 115 56.90 -2.40 -70.05
N LYS A 116 56.10 -3.07 -70.89
CA LYS A 116 56.45 -4.39 -71.43
C LYS A 116 57.28 -4.24 -72.71
N SER A 117 58.54 -4.67 -72.65
CA SER A 117 59.47 -4.63 -73.78
C SER A 117 59.06 -5.58 -74.91
N ILE A 118 59.05 -5.07 -76.14
CA ILE A 118 58.43 -5.65 -77.36
C ILE A 118 59.09 -6.96 -77.87
N TYR A 119 60.02 -7.57 -77.12
CA TYR A 119 60.84 -8.71 -77.58
C TYR A 119 60.91 -9.92 -76.62
N ASN A 120 59.99 -10.05 -75.65
CA ASN A 120 59.93 -11.24 -74.80
C ASN A 120 58.84 -12.22 -75.31
N LEU A 121 59.20 -13.08 -76.27
CA LEU A 121 58.30 -14.09 -76.87
C LEU A 121 58.13 -15.36 -76.01
N ASN A 122 58.22 -15.24 -74.68
CA ASN A 122 58.28 -16.40 -73.79
C ASN A 122 57.71 -16.12 -72.38
N GLU A 123 56.48 -15.58 -72.34
CA GLU A 123 55.61 -15.54 -71.16
C GLU A 123 54.30 -16.24 -71.55
N ASP A 124 53.89 -17.27 -70.81
CA ASP A 124 52.65 -17.99 -71.06
C ASP A 124 51.44 -17.06 -70.80
N GLU A 125 50.69 -16.74 -71.86
CA GLU A 125 49.46 -15.96 -71.75
C GLU A 125 48.36 -16.82 -71.11
N GLU A 126 48.20 -16.71 -69.79
CA GLU A 126 47.03 -17.25 -69.09
C GLU A 126 45.76 -16.60 -69.66
N LEU A 127 45.02 -17.38 -70.46
CA LEU A 127 43.82 -16.95 -71.15
C LEU A 127 42.72 -16.61 -70.11
N THR A 128 42.56 -15.30 -69.86
CA THR A 128 41.57 -14.76 -68.92
C THR A 128 40.37 -14.21 -69.67
N HIS A 129 39.17 -14.70 -69.34
CA HIS A 129 37.90 -14.16 -69.84
C HIS A 129 37.26 -13.35 -68.72
N TYR A 130 36.95 -12.07 -68.98
CA TYR A 130 36.48 -11.10 -67.97
C TYR A 130 37.29 -11.03 -66.65
N GLY A 131 38.59 -11.38 -66.70
CA GLY A 131 39.51 -11.21 -65.57
C GLY A 131 39.58 -12.36 -64.57
N GLN A 132 39.04 -13.55 -64.89
CA GLN A 132 39.27 -14.78 -64.12
C GLN A 132 40.13 -15.77 -64.92
N SER A 133 41.00 -16.51 -64.22
CA SER A 133 41.81 -17.60 -64.79
C SER A 133 40.97 -18.86 -64.92
N LEU A 134 41.07 -19.56 -66.06
CA LEU A 134 40.34 -20.80 -66.32
C LEU A 134 40.61 -21.90 -65.28
N ALA A 135 41.74 -21.85 -64.57
CA ALA A 135 42.10 -22.80 -63.52
C ALA A 135 41.27 -22.67 -62.22
N ASP A 136 40.55 -21.56 -62.01
CA ASP A 136 39.64 -21.43 -60.86
C ASP A 136 38.19 -21.84 -61.18
N ILE A 137 37.83 -21.96 -62.46
CA ILE A 137 36.48 -22.38 -62.90
C ILE A 137 36.23 -23.88 -62.66
N GLU A 138 37.28 -24.70 -62.53
CA GLU A 138 37.16 -26.14 -62.22
C GLU A 138 36.75 -26.42 -60.76
N LYS A 139 36.80 -25.41 -59.87
CA LYS A 139 36.26 -25.48 -58.51
C LYS A 139 34.82 -24.98 -58.51
N HIS A 140 33.88 -25.86 -58.81
CA HIS A 140 32.43 -25.59 -58.75
C HIS A 140 31.96 -25.05 -57.40
N ASN A 141 32.04 -23.73 -57.22
CA ASN A 141 31.53 -22.95 -56.10
C ASN A 141 30.69 -21.76 -56.60
N ASP A 142 30.02 -21.95 -57.74
CA ASP A 142 29.10 -20.97 -58.31
C ASP A 142 27.85 -21.69 -58.85
N ILE A 143 27.02 -22.17 -57.91
CA ILE A 143 25.58 -22.25 -58.13
C ILE A 143 25.00 -21.05 -57.40
N VAL A 144 24.90 -19.95 -58.13
CA VAL A 144 23.96 -18.89 -57.80
C VAL A 144 22.62 -19.36 -58.32
N ASP A 145 21.75 -19.87 -57.45
CA ASP A 145 20.32 -19.98 -57.77
C ASP A 145 19.74 -18.56 -57.82
N SER A 146 19.93 -17.96 -58.98
CA SER A 146 19.27 -16.74 -59.42
C SER A 146 17.86 -17.09 -59.86
N ASP A 147 16.94 -17.23 -58.90
CA ASP A 147 15.52 -16.96 -59.13
C ASP A 147 14.77 -16.77 -57.80
N CYS A 148 14.69 -15.52 -57.34
CA CYS A 148 13.63 -15.05 -56.44
C CYS A 148 13.53 -13.51 -56.50
N ASP A 149 12.92 -12.99 -57.57
CA ASP A 149 12.48 -11.59 -57.65
C ASP A 149 11.32 -11.35 -56.64
N ALA A 150 11.67 -11.11 -55.39
CA ALA A 150 10.79 -10.62 -54.33
C ALA A 150 11.62 -10.09 -53.14
N ASP A 151 12.08 -8.83 -53.26
CA ASP A 151 12.21 -7.80 -52.19
C ASP A 151 13.27 -6.75 -52.53
N GLU A 152 13.10 -5.52 -52.05
CA GLU A 152 13.82 -4.32 -52.52
C GLU A 152 15.37 -4.40 -52.49
N PRO A 153 16.06 -3.90 -53.55
CA PRO A 153 17.51 -3.83 -53.55
C PRO A 153 18.03 -2.68 -52.67
N GLY A 154 18.66 -3.04 -51.54
CA GLY A 154 19.80 -2.27 -51.02
C GLY A 154 19.68 -1.58 -49.65
N THR A 155 18.61 -1.77 -48.88
CA THR A 155 18.53 -1.24 -47.50
C THR A 155 19.24 -2.16 -46.49
N LEU A 156 20.57 -2.03 -46.41
CA LEU A 156 21.34 -2.54 -45.26
C LEU A 156 20.71 -2.02 -43.95
N SER A 157 20.43 -2.91 -42.99
CA SER A 157 19.74 -2.53 -41.75
C SER A 157 20.41 -1.33 -41.08
N ALA A 158 19.60 -0.41 -40.53
CA ALA A 158 20.09 0.89 -40.06
C ALA A 158 21.26 0.79 -39.06
N GLU A 159 21.27 -0.27 -38.27
CA GLU A 159 22.34 -0.60 -37.32
C GLU A 159 23.65 -1.04 -38.01
N LEU A 160 23.56 -1.85 -39.05
CA LEU A 160 24.71 -2.34 -39.83
C LEU A 160 25.30 -1.20 -40.68
N THR A 161 24.45 -0.36 -41.27
CA THR A 161 24.84 0.87 -41.98
C THR A 161 25.55 1.86 -41.05
N ALA A 162 25.03 2.06 -39.84
CA ALA A 162 25.66 2.93 -38.84
C ALA A 162 27.05 2.41 -38.37
N ALA A 163 27.20 1.09 -38.21
CA ALA A 163 28.43 0.46 -37.77
C ALA A 163 29.56 0.47 -38.82
N HIS A 164 29.20 0.39 -40.11
CA HIS A 164 30.15 0.38 -41.22
C HIS A 164 30.53 1.78 -41.74
N PHE A 165 29.56 2.70 -41.88
CA PHE A 165 29.79 4.00 -42.52
C PHE A 165 30.04 5.17 -41.55
N GLY A 166 29.93 4.96 -40.23
CA GLY A 166 30.35 5.95 -39.22
C GLY A 166 29.49 7.22 -39.16
N GLY A 167 28.34 7.25 -39.84
CA GLY A 167 27.43 8.39 -39.93
C GLY A 167 26.37 8.52 -38.81
N GLY A 168 26.34 7.59 -37.84
CA GLY A 168 25.30 7.50 -36.80
C GLY A 168 25.80 7.82 -35.39
N GLY A 169 25.88 9.10 -35.02
CA GLY A 169 26.40 9.56 -33.71
C GLY A 169 25.55 9.26 -32.46
N GLY A 170 24.66 8.26 -32.50
CA GLY A 170 23.66 7.99 -31.45
C GLY A 170 23.85 6.69 -30.64
N LEU A 171 24.34 5.60 -31.26
CA LEU A 171 24.20 4.26 -30.70
C LEU A 171 25.21 3.86 -29.61
N LEU A 172 26.24 4.68 -29.35
CA LEU A 172 27.25 4.37 -28.33
C LEU A 172 26.86 4.80 -26.89
N HIS A 173 25.75 5.53 -26.70
CA HIS A 173 25.37 6.10 -25.40
C HIS A 173 23.84 6.18 -25.14
N LYS A 174 23.09 5.07 -25.19
CA LYS A 174 21.83 4.97 -24.42
C LYS A 174 21.25 3.55 -24.22
N LYS A 175 21.30 3.09 -22.96
CA LYS A 175 20.23 2.45 -22.15
C LYS A 175 20.83 1.40 -21.19
N THR A 176 21.41 1.87 -20.09
CA THR A 176 21.52 1.09 -18.85
C THR A 176 20.36 1.50 -17.95
N SER A 177 19.24 0.80 -18.05
CA SER A 177 18.11 0.89 -17.13
C SER A 177 17.97 -0.43 -16.40
N GLN A 178 18.48 -0.44 -15.16
CA GLN A 178 18.15 -1.35 -14.06
C GLN A 178 18.02 -2.86 -14.38
N GLN A 179 19.11 -3.58 -14.15
CA GLN A 179 19.08 -4.80 -13.33
C GLN A 179 20.43 -4.92 -12.60
N GLU A 180 20.39 -5.29 -11.33
CA GLU A 180 21.57 -5.49 -10.48
C GLU A 180 21.97 -6.97 -10.53
N GLY A 181 23.24 -7.27 -10.82
CA GLY A 181 23.71 -8.65 -10.94
C GLY A 181 25.10 -8.80 -11.55
N GLU A 182 26.11 -8.84 -10.67
CA GLU A 182 27.44 -9.42 -10.92
C GLU A 182 28.37 -8.76 -11.98
N GLU A 183 29.52 -9.40 -12.16
CA GLU A 183 30.86 -8.85 -12.33
C GLU A 183 31.12 -7.85 -13.48
N GLY A 184 32.19 -7.05 -13.31
CA GLY A 184 32.59 -6.01 -14.25
C GLY A 184 33.11 -6.54 -15.60
N GLU A 185 32.20 -6.80 -16.54
CA GLU A 185 32.57 -6.96 -17.95
C GLU A 185 33.34 -5.72 -18.43
N LYS A 186 34.55 -5.95 -18.95
CA LYS A 186 35.26 -4.96 -19.75
C LYS A 186 34.40 -4.70 -21.00
N PRO A 187 34.28 -3.45 -21.47
CA PRO A 187 33.48 -3.15 -22.66
C PRO A 187 33.96 -4.04 -23.82
N LYS A 188 33.03 -4.86 -24.33
CA LYS A 188 33.28 -5.86 -25.39
C LYS A 188 34.08 -5.20 -26.51
N SER A 189 35.18 -5.84 -26.92
CA SER A 189 36.05 -5.28 -27.96
C SER A 189 35.25 -5.08 -29.26
N ARG A 190 35.64 -4.11 -30.12
CA ARG A 190 34.94 -3.89 -31.40
C ARG A 190 34.84 -5.19 -32.22
N LYS A 191 35.84 -6.08 -32.13
CA LYS A 191 35.80 -7.40 -32.77
C LYS A 191 34.71 -8.29 -32.17
N ALA A 192 34.65 -8.41 -30.84
CA ALA A 192 33.63 -9.22 -30.16
C ALA A 192 32.20 -8.70 -30.40
N LEU A 193 32.02 -7.38 -30.48
CA LEU A 193 30.71 -6.77 -30.78
C LEU A 193 30.30 -7.03 -32.25
N ILE A 194 31.26 -7.01 -33.19
CA ILE A 194 31.03 -7.40 -34.58
C ILE A 194 30.76 -8.92 -34.69
N GLU A 195 31.47 -9.77 -33.94
CA GLU A 195 31.23 -11.22 -33.89
C GLU A 195 29.84 -11.55 -33.31
N GLU A 196 29.40 -10.85 -32.26
CA GLU A 196 28.04 -10.98 -31.71
C GLU A 196 26.96 -10.53 -32.72
N LEU A 197 27.19 -9.44 -33.45
CA LEU A 197 26.27 -8.93 -34.46
C LEU A 197 26.21 -9.84 -35.71
N ILE A 198 27.35 -10.40 -36.14
CA ILE A 198 27.40 -11.42 -37.20
C ILE A 198 26.71 -12.72 -36.75
N ALA A 199 26.89 -13.13 -35.50
CA ALA A 199 26.22 -14.32 -34.95
C ALA A 199 24.69 -14.14 -34.94
N LYS A 200 24.20 -12.99 -34.45
CA LYS A 200 22.77 -12.63 -34.47
C LYS A 200 22.22 -12.57 -35.89
N SER A 201 22.90 -11.88 -36.82
CA SER A 201 22.45 -11.80 -38.22
C SER A 201 22.46 -13.16 -38.93
N LYS A 202 23.41 -14.06 -38.61
CA LYS A 202 23.42 -15.44 -39.13
C LYS A 202 22.33 -16.32 -38.51
N GLN A 203 21.97 -16.08 -37.25
CA GLN A 203 20.88 -16.78 -36.59
C GLN A 203 19.54 -16.33 -37.17
N GLU A 204 19.29 -15.03 -37.25
CA GLU A 204 18.09 -14.44 -37.84
C GLU A 204 17.88 -14.87 -39.30
N LYS A 205 18.97 -14.96 -40.10
CA LYS A 205 18.90 -15.54 -41.46
C LYS A 205 18.50 -17.01 -41.47
N ARG A 206 19.00 -17.84 -40.55
CA ARG A 206 18.58 -19.25 -40.43
C ARG A 206 17.14 -19.39 -39.94
N GLU A 207 16.70 -18.53 -39.03
CA GLU A 207 15.32 -18.53 -38.54
C GLU A 207 14.33 -18.15 -39.65
N ARG A 208 14.64 -17.14 -40.48
CA ARG A 208 13.84 -16.82 -41.68
C ARG A 208 13.87 -17.92 -42.75
N GLN A 209 15.01 -18.59 -42.93
CA GLN A 209 15.10 -19.72 -43.85
C GLN A 209 14.24 -20.90 -43.36
N ALA A 210 14.34 -21.26 -42.08
CA ALA A 210 13.51 -22.31 -41.48
C ALA A 210 12.01 -21.97 -41.60
N GLN A 211 11.60 -20.72 -41.31
CA GLN A 211 10.22 -20.28 -41.51
C GLN A 211 9.74 -20.41 -42.97
N ARG A 212 10.63 -20.23 -43.95
CA ARG A 212 10.32 -20.41 -45.38
C ARG A 212 10.26 -21.89 -45.77
N GLU A 213 11.12 -22.72 -45.21
CA GLU A 213 11.09 -24.19 -45.37
C GLU A 213 9.82 -24.78 -44.72
N ASP A 214 9.48 -24.39 -43.49
CA ASP A 214 8.24 -24.76 -42.80
C ASP A 214 7.00 -24.34 -43.61
N ALA A 215 7.00 -23.13 -44.18
CA ALA A 215 5.92 -22.64 -45.03
C ALA A 215 5.80 -23.43 -46.35
N LEU A 216 6.92 -23.76 -47.00
CA LEU A 216 6.93 -24.58 -48.20
C LEU A 216 6.45 -26.00 -47.91
N GLU A 217 6.96 -26.65 -46.87
CA GLU A 217 6.46 -27.95 -46.41
C GLU A 217 4.96 -27.92 -46.12
N LEU A 218 4.45 -26.85 -45.50
CA LEU A 218 3.03 -26.69 -45.22
C LEU A 218 2.22 -26.52 -46.51
N THR A 219 2.71 -25.77 -47.50
CA THR A 219 2.06 -25.70 -48.83
C THR A 219 2.09 -27.03 -49.56
N GLU A 220 3.20 -27.78 -49.54
CA GLU A 220 3.28 -29.11 -50.14
C GLU A 220 2.34 -30.12 -49.48
N LYS A 221 2.19 -30.07 -48.14
CA LYS A 221 1.22 -30.88 -47.39
C LYS A 221 -0.20 -30.51 -47.79
N LEU A 222 -0.55 -29.22 -47.83
CA LEU A 222 -1.88 -28.78 -48.30
C LEU A 222 -2.17 -29.17 -49.76
N ASP A 223 -1.16 -29.15 -50.63
CA ASP A 223 -1.29 -29.58 -52.03
C ASP A 223 -1.45 -31.11 -52.16
N GLN A 224 -0.81 -31.88 -51.28
CA GLN A 224 -0.98 -33.33 -51.16
C GLN A 224 -2.38 -33.65 -50.62
N ASP A 225 -2.76 -33.06 -49.50
CA ASP A 225 -4.10 -33.16 -48.91
C ASP A 225 -5.18 -32.75 -49.92
N TRP A 226 -4.98 -31.68 -50.69
CA TRP A 226 -5.91 -31.26 -51.73
C TRP A 226 -6.00 -32.26 -52.89
N LYS A 227 -4.88 -32.87 -53.32
CA LYS A 227 -4.90 -33.96 -54.31
C LYS A 227 -5.62 -35.20 -53.78
N GLU A 228 -5.39 -35.58 -52.52
CA GLU A 228 -6.12 -36.67 -51.86
C GLU A 228 -7.63 -36.36 -51.78
N ILE A 229 -8.00 -35.17 -51.31
CA ILE A 229 -9.38 -34.66 -51.28
C ILE A 229 -10.00 -34.64 -52.69
N GLN A 230 -9.26 -34.25 -53.73
CA GLN A 230 -9.71 -34.27 -55.12
C GLN A 230 -9.98 -35.69 -55.62
N THR A 231 -9.14 -36.68 -55.25
CA THR A 231 -9.41 -38.09 -55.56
C THR A 231 -10.63 -38.65 -54.80
N LEU A 232 -10.90 -38.18 -53.59
CA LEU A 232 -12.08 -38.54 -52.80
C LEU A 232 -13.37 -37.87 -53.33
N LEU A 233 -13.29 -36.65 -53.85
CA LEU A 233 -14.40 -35.92 -54.47
C LEU A 233 -14.76 -36.44 -55.87
N ALA A 234 -13.80 -37.03 -56.60
CA ALA A 234 -14.04 -37.63 -57.92
C ALA A 234 -15.03 -38.83 -57.89
N HIS A 235 -15.37 -39.36 -56.71
CA HIS A 235 -16.37 -40.40 -56.52
C HIS A 235 -17.54 -39.96 -55.62
N LYS A 236 -18.38 -39.01 -56.08
CA LYS A 236 -19.85 -38.98 -55.77
C LYS A 236 -20.68 -37.96 -56.57
N THR A 237 -21.35 -38.44 -57.61
CA THR A 237 -22.73 -38.02 -57.97
C THR A 237 -23.48 -39.26 -58.51
N PRO A 238 -24.82 -39.30 -58.53
CA PRO A 238 -25.75 -38.90 -57.45
C PRO A 238 -26.85 -39.97 -57.17
N LYS A 239 -27.56 -39.79 -56.04
CA LYS A 239 -28.92 -40.28 -55.71
C LYS A 239 -29.31 -41.76 -55.96
N SER A 240 -29.59 -42.47 -54.87
CA SER A 240 -30.77 -43.35 -54.77
C SER A 240 -31.36 -43.30 -53.35
N GLU A 241 -32.66 -43.55 -53.24
CA GLU A 241 -33.44 -43.31 -52.02
C GLU A 241 -33.21 -44.38 -50.95
N ASN A 242 -33.05 -43.96 -49.69
CA ASN A 242 -33.87 -44.50 -48.60
C ASN A 242 -33.79 -43.61 -47.34
N ARG A 243 -34.92 -43.49 -46.64
CA ARG A 243 -34.96 -42.88 -45.31
C ARG A 243 -34.32 -43.85 -44.32
N ASP A 244 -33.23 -43.46 -43.69
CA ASP A 244 -32.89 -43.97 -42.36
C ASP A 244 -32.19 -42.91 -41.53
N LYS A 245 -32.54 -42.87 -40.24
CA LYS A 245 -32.00 -41.93 -39.26
C LYS A 245 -30.52 -42.23 -39.06
N LYS A 246 -29.63 -41.46 -39.68
CA LYS A 246 -28.24 -41.41 -39.21
C LYS A 246 -28.18 -40.54 -37.98
N GLU A 247 -28.29 -41.24 -36.84
CA GLU A 247 -27.99 -40.74 -35.50
C GLU A 247 -26.72 -39.86 -35.55
N LYS A 248 -26.69 -38.78 -34.77
CA LYS A 248 -25.40 -38.20 -34.38
C LYS A 248 -24.54 -39.38 -33.89
N PRO A 249 -23.27 -39.52 -34.31
CA PRO A 249 -22.43 -40.60 -33.78
C PRO A 249 -22.55 -40.54 -32.27
N LYS A 250 -22.85 -41.68 -31.64
CA LYS A 250 -23.00 -41.74 -30.18
C LYS A 250 -21.77 -41.04 -29.62
N PRO A 251 -21.92 -39.98 -28.80
CA PRO A 251 -20.78 -39.26 -28.28
C PRO A 251 -19.80 -40.28 -27.71
N ASP A 252 -18.53 -40.17 -28.08
CA ASP A 252 -17.55 -41.18 -27.74
C ASP A 252 -17.54 -41.37 -26.21
N ALA A 253 -17.09 -42.51 -25.70
CA ALA A 253 -17.10 -42.76 -24.25
C ALA A 253 -16.35 -41.64 -23.49
N TYR A 254 -15.36 -41.03 -24.14
CA TYR A 254 -14.69 -39.82 -23.70
C TYR A 254 -15.59 -38.56 -23.73
N ASP A 255 -16.30 -38.26 -24.82
CA ASP A 255 -17.18 -37.08 -24.92
C ASP A 255 -18.40 -37.16 -23.99
N MET A 256 -18.94 -38.37 -23.77
CA MET A 256 -19.95 -38.62 -22.74
C MET A 256 -19.36 -38.32 -21.37
N MET A 257 -18.22 -38.94 -21.03
CA MET A 257 -17.58 -38.74 -19.73
C MET A 257 -17.13 -37.29 -19.52
N VAL A 258 -16.70 -36.54 -20.54
CA VAL A 258 -16.32 -35.12 -20.42
C VAL A 258 -17.54 -34.22 -20.23
N ARG A 259 -18.68 -34.49 -20.90
CA ARG A 259 -19.93 -33.76 -20.63
C ARG A 259 -20.47 -34.09 -19.24
N GLU A 260 -20.45 -35.36 -18.86
CA GLU A 260 -20.83 -35.82 -17.52
C GLU A 260 -19.92 -35.21 -16.45
N LEU A 261 -18.59 -35.16 -16.65
CA LEU A 261 -17.63 -34.46 -15.78
C LEU A 261 -17.82 -32.93 -15.74
N GLY A 262 -18.38 -32.33 -16.80
CA GLY A 262 -18.73 -30.91 -16.83
C GLY A 262 -20.00 -30.59 -16.02
N PHE A 263 -20.93 -31.54 -15.92
CA PHE A 263 -22.13 -31.42 -15.08
C PHE A 263 -21.90 -31.95 -13.65
N GLU A 264 -21.03 -32.94 -13.45
CA GLU A 264 -20.49 -33.34 -12.16
C GLU A 264 -19.50 -32.28 -11.66
N MET A 265 -19.99 -31.24 -10.98
CA MET A 265 -19.14 -30.34 -10.19
C MET A 265 -18.43 -31.12 -9.07
N LYS A 266 -17.29 -31.73 -9.41
CA LYS A 266 -16.37 -32.35 -8.45
C LYS A 266 -15.70 -31.25 -7.65
N ALA A 267 -16.33 -30.90 -6.53
CA ALA A 267 -15.76 -30.04 -5.52
C ALA A 267 -14.40 -30.62 -5.08
N GLN A 268 -13.31 -30.05 -5.58
CA GLN A 268 -11.98 -30.46 -5.15
C GLN A 268 -11.75 -29.99 -3.71
N PRO A 269 -11.26 -30.86 -2.81
CA PRO A 269 -10.88 -30.45 -1.46
C PRO A 269 -9.75 -29.43 -1.54
N SER A 270 -10.07 -28.15 -1.36
CA SER A 270 -9.12 -27.04 -1.50
C SER A 270 -8.01 -27.04 -0.44
N ASN A 271 -8.24 -27.73 0.68
CA ASN A 271 -7.31 -27.83 1.80
C ASN A 271 -7.02 -29.29 2.14
N ARG A 272 -5.75 -29.58 2.47
CA ARG A 272 -5.34 -30.85 3.05
C ARG A 272 -6.10 -31.06 4.37
N MET A 273 -6.63 -32.27 4.59
CA MET A 273 -7.11 -32.67 5.92
C MET A 273 -5.95 -32.54 6.91
N LYS A 274 -6.08 -31.61 7.85
CA LYS A 274 -5.08 -31.39 8.92
C LYS A 274 -5.24 -32.47 9.98
N THR A 275 -4.15 -32.84 10.64
CA THR A 275 -4.25 -33.76 11.80
C THR A 275 -4.85 -33.02 13.00
N GLU A 276 -5.43 -33.76 13.95
CA GLU A 276 -5.96 -33.17 15.19
C GLU A 276 -4.88 -32.40 15.97
N GLU A 277 -3.63 -32.87 15.93
CA GLU A 277 -2.49 -32.14 16.50
C GLU A 277 -2.17 -30.83 15.77
N GLU A 278 -2.32 -30.78 14.43
CA GLU A 278 -2.10 -29.56 13.65
C GLU A 278 -3.21 -28.54 13.92
N LEU A 279 -4.48 -28.98 14.01
CA LEU A 279 -5.60 -28.13 14.40
C LEU A 279 -5.41 -27.57 15.82
N ALA A 280 -5.02 -28.41 16.78
CA ALA A 280 -4.76 -27.97 18.16
C ALA A 280 -3.57 -26.99 18.25
N LYS A 281 -2.54 -27.14 17.39
CA LYS A 281 -1.41 -26.20 17.29
C LYS A 281 -1.85 -24.86 16.68
N GLU A 282 -2.65 -24.88 15.61
CA GLU A 282 -3.21 -23.67 14.99
C GLU A 282 -4.15 -22.91 15.93
N GLU A 283 -5.00 -23.62 16.69
CA GLU A 283 -5.82 -23.01 17.74
C GLU A 283 -4.95 -22.41 18.86
N GLN A 284 -3.90 -23.11 19.30
CA GLN A 284 -2.96 -22.57 20.28
C GLN A 284 -2.23 -21.31 19.79
N GLU A 285 -1.79 -21.30 18.52
CA GLU A 285 -1.13 -20.14 17.92
C GLU A 285 -2.10 -18.96 17.75
N ARG A 286 -3.34 -19.22 17.33
CA ARG A 286 -4.42 -18.23 17.26
C ARG A 286 -4.76 -17.64 18.64
N LEU A 287 -4.82 -18.46 19.69
CA LEU A 287 -5.05 -17.96 21.05
C LEU A 287 -3.88 -17.10 21.54
N ARG A 288 -2.63 -17.49 21.24
CA ARG A 288 -1.44 -16.69 21.55
C ARG A 288 -1.40 -15.37 20.78
N SER A 289 -1.79 -15.34 19.50
CA SER A 289 -1.84 -14.08 18.73
C SER A 289 -2.90 -13.14 19.27
N LEU A 290 -4.11 -13.65 19.56
CA LEU A 290 -5.19 -12.86 20.17
C LEU A 290 -4.82 -12.34 21.56
N GLU A 291 -4.12 -13.11 22.39
CA GLU A 291 -3.62 -12.63 23.69
C GLU A 291 -2.53 -11.56 23.52
N ALA A 292 -1.61 -11.71 22.58
CA ALA A 292 -0.60 -10.71 22.27
C ALA A 292 -1.22 -9.40 21.73
N GLU A 293 -2.20 -9.49 20.84
CA GLU A 293 -2.97 -8.34 20.33
C GLU A 293 -3.78 -7.64 21.43
N ARG A 294 -4.40 -8.42 22.32
CA ARG A 294 -5.10 -7.89 23.49
C ARG A 294 -4.14 -7.14 24.43
N LEU A 295 -2.94 -7.68 24.68
CA LEU A 295 -1.91 -7.01 25.47
C LEU A 295 -1.37 -5.74 24.78
N ARG A 296 -1.26 -5.72 23.45
CA ARG A 296 -0.90 -4.50 22.68
C ARG A 296 -1.97 -3.41 22.84
N ARG A 297 -3.24 -3.75 22.63
CA ARG A 297 -4.39 -2.84 22.80
C ARG A 297 -4.53 -2.33 24.24
N MET A 298 -4.30 -3.19 25.24
CA MET A 298 -4.30 -2.80 26.66
C MET A 298 -3.20 -1.76 26.98
N LEU A 299 -2.04 -1.86 26.34
CA LEU A 299 -0.92 -0.92 26.51
C LEU A 299 -1.09 0.40 25.76
N GLY A 300 -2.11 0.56 24.91
CA GLY A 300 -2.30 1.76 24.07
C GLY A 300 -1.16 1.99 23.07
N LYS A 301 -0.46 0.92 22.66
CA LYS A 301 0.62 0.97 21.68
C LYS A 301 0.07 0.70 20.29
N ASP A 302 -0.64 1.67 19.76
CA ASP A 302 -1.10 1.65 18.37
C ASP A 302 0.08 1.84 17.40
N ASP A 303 -0.13 1.52 16.12
CA ASP A 303 0.94 1.47 15.11
C ASP A 303 1.47 2.86 14.70
N GLU A 304 2.32 3.45 15.55
CA GLU A 304 3.19 4.59 15.17
C GLU A 304 4.07 4.28 13.94
N ASN A 305 4.25 3.00 13.60
CA ASN A 305 4.92 2.54 12.37
C ASN A 305 4.22 2.96 11.06
N SER A 306 2.96 3.42 11.11
CA SER A 306 2.25 3.97 9.96
C SER A 306 2.87 5.30 9.47
N ARG A 307 3.42 6.12 10.38
CA ARG A 307 4.12 7.37 10.06
C ARG A 307 5.61 7.12 9.82
N ARG A 308 5.94 6.51 8.67
CA ARG A 308 7.33 6.51 8.18
C ARG A 308 7.82 7.96 8.08
N PRO A 309 8.92 8.35 8.76
CA PRO A 309 9.39 9.73 8.70
C PRO A 309 9.76 10.12 7.26
N GLY A 310 9.16 11.20 6.77
CA GLY A 310 9.57 11.83 5.52
C GLY A 310 11.03 12.29 5.57
N HIS A 311 11.63 12.55 4.42
CA HIS A 311 13.00 13.08 4.35
C HIS A 311 13.05 14.51 4.93
N VAL A 312 13.44 14.63 6.20
CA VAL A 312 13.66 15.92 6.88
C VAL A 312 14.90 16.61 6.30
N SER A 313 14.74 17.85 5.84
CA SER A 313 15.83 18.63 5.24
C SER A 313 16.65 19.40 6.28
N ALA A 314 17.82 19.90 5.90
CA ALA A 314 18.70 20.61 6.83
C ALA A 314 18.24 22.03 7.22
N ASP A 315 17.29 22.62 6.47
CA ASP A 315 16.65 23.91 6.79
C ASP A 315 15.34 23.74 7.57
N ASP A 316 14.89 22.49 7.80
CA ASP A 316 13.69 22.21 8.58
C ASP A 316 14.02 22.26 10.08
N LEU A 317 13.88 23.47 10.65
CA LEU A 317 14.01 23.73 12.08
C LEU A 317 12.83 23.13 12.82
N SER A 318 12.90 21.81 13.03
CA SER A 318 11.98 21.01 13.83
C SER A 318 12.11 21.32 15.33
N ASP A 319 12.04 22.60 15.71
CA ASP A 319 11.80 23.00 17.09
C ASP A 319 10.36 22.54 17.41
N GLY A 320 10.21 21.68 18.41
CA GLY A 320 8.94 21.02 18.78
C GLY A 320 7.90 21.97 19.41
N PHE A 321 7.87 23.22 18.96
CA PHE A 321 6.90 24.22 19.32
C PHE A 321 5.77 24.18 18.29
N ILE A 322 4.69 23.48 18.61
CA ILE A 322 3.42 23.66 17.90
C ILE A 322 2.96 25.08 18.23
N LEU A 323 3.30 26.03 17.36
CA LEU A 323 2.53 27.26 17.27
C LEU A 323 1.12 26.83 16.86
N GLY A 324 0.12 27.15 17.69
CA GLY A 324 -1.28 27.08 17.25
C GLY A 324 -1.42 27.90 15.98
N GLU A 325 -2.25 27.41 15.05
CA GLU A 325 -2.35 27.92 13.69
C GLU A 325 -2.44 29.46 13.70
N ASP A 326 -1.43 30.11 13.10
CA ASP A 326 -1.32 31.57 13.13
C ASP A 326 -2.27 32.09 12.05
N ASP A 327 -3.52 32.39 12.44
CA ASP A 327 -4.68 32.84 11.62
C ASP A 327 -4.47 34.12 10.77
N ARG A 328 -3.22 34.54 10.62
CA ARG A 328 -2.79 35.71 9.86
C ARG A 328 -2.78 35.41 8.36
N ARG A 329 -3.96 35.49 7.74
CA ARG A 329 -4.13 35.50 6.28
C ARG A 329 -3.06 36.40 5.62
N LEU A 330 -2.19 35.79 4.83
CA LEU A 330 -1.08 36.50 4.18
C LEU A 330 -1.65 37.37 3.04
N LEU A 331 -1.59 38.70 3.20
CA LEU A 331 -2.08 39.66 2.21
C LEU A 331 -1.31 39.52 0.90
N SER A 332 -1.91 38.84 -0.08
CA SER A 332 -1.36 38.74 -1.43
C SER A 332 -1.86 39.89 -2.31
N TYR A 333 -0.94 40.51 -3.04
CA TYR A 333 -1.23 41.54 -4.03
C TYR A 333 -0.88 40.99 -5.41
N LYS A 334 -1.85 40.99 -6.32
CA LYS A 334 -1.61 40.89 -7.76
C LYS A 334 -1.93 42.26 -8.37
N ASP A 335 -0.99 42.78 -9.16
CA ASP A 335 -1.11 44.02 -9.93
C ASP A 335 -1.68 45.25 -9.19
N GLY A 336 -1.25 45.44 -7.94
CA GLY A 336 -1.43 46.69 -7.20
C GLY A 336 -2.82 46.92 -6.60
N LYS A 337 -3.70 45.90 -6.56
CA LYS A 337 -4.94 45.93 -5.78
C LYS A 337 -4.96 44.79 -4.75
N MET A 338 -5.63 45.04 -3.63
CA MET A 338 -5.82 44.08 -2.54
C MET A 338 -7.02 43.19 -2.86
N ASN A 339 -6.82 41.87 -2.87
CA ASN A 339 -7.91 40.91 -3.01
C ASN A 339 -8.60 40.75 -1.64
N VAL A 340 -9.91 40.98 -1.60
CA VAL A 340 -10.76 40.72 -0.43
C VAL A 340 -11.93 39.87 -0.90
N GLU A 341 -11.91 38.61 -0.51
CA GLU A 341 -13.05 37.70 -0.66
C GLU A 341 -13.85 37.78 0.65
N GLU A 342 -15.10 38.22 0.58
CA GLU A 342 -16.02 38.26 1.72
C GLU A 342 -16.74 36.91 1.87
N GLU A 343 -16.82 36.42 3.10
CA GLU A 343 -17.41 35.13 3.44
C GLU A 343 -18.94 35.16 3.44
N GLN A 344 -19.57 34.06 3.04
CA GLN A 344 -20.90 33.68 3.55
C GLN A 344 -20.82 32.30 4.19
N SER A 345 -21.22 32.24 5.45
CA SER A 345 -21.18 31.05 6.29
C SER A 345 -22.41 30.16 6.08
N ARG A 346 -22.18 28.84 6.09
CA ARG A 346 -23.15 27.84 6.58
C ARG A 346 -22.44 26.56 6.97
N GLU A 347 -22.89 25.98 8.07
CA GLU A 347 -22.41 24.72 8.63
C GLU A 347 -22.93 23.55 7.79
N ALA A 348 -22.09 22.52 7.55
CA ALA A 348 -22.35 21.13 7.93
C ALA A 348 -21.53 20.10 7.12
N SER A 349 -21.17 19.02 7.81
CA SER A 349 -20.73 17.71 7.31
C SER A 349 -19.44 17.63 6.50
N ASP A 350 -18.43 17.05 7.15
CA ASP A 350 -17.31 16.35 6.51
C ASP A 350 -17.84 15.19 5.64
N GLY A 351 -17.25 14.98 4.46
CA GLY A 351 -17.78 14.08 3.45
C GLY A 351 -17.04 14.13 2.11
N GLU A 352 -16.24 13.09 1.89
CA GLU A 352 -15.72 12.60 0.59
C GLU A 352 -14.54 13.37 -0.03
N SER A 353 -13.41 12.68 -0.25
CA SER A 353 -13.04 11.91 -1.48
C SER A 353 -12.67 12.81 -2.65
N GLU A 354 -11.51 12.55 -3.24
CA GLU A 354 -10.98 13.22 -4.43
C GLU A 354 -11.89 12.99 -5.66
N GLU A 355 -11.98 13.99 -6.53
CA GLU A 355 -11.75 13.80 -7.97
C GLU A 355 -11.36 15.14 -8.65
N GLU A 356 -10.42 15.09 -9.59
CA GLU A 356 -10.00 16.22 -10.44
C GLU A 356 -10.79 16.19 -11.76
N GLU A 357 -11.19 17.36 -12.28
CA GLU A 357 -11.82 17.52 -13.61
C GLU A 357 -11.32 18.79 -14.32
N GLY A 358 -11.33 18.78 -15.66
CA GLY A 358 -10.95 19.92 -16.52
C GLY A 358 -9.89 19.62 -17.58
N GLU A 359 -10.28 19.13 -18.77
CA GLU A 359 -10.49 19.91 -20.03
C GLU A 359 -9.26 19.88 -21.00
N ASP A 360 -9.35 19.81 -22.34
CA ASP A 360 -10.49 19.59 -23.28
C ASP A 360 -9.97 19.23 -24.72
N SER A 361 -10.85 18.66 -25.55
CA SER A 361 -10.95 18.70 -27.03
C SER A 361 -9.92 18.00 -27.94
N SER A 362 -10.38 16.97 -28.68
CA SER A 362 -10.62 17.06 -30.14
C SER A 362 -11.46 15.88 -30.68
N GLU A 363 -12.23 16.14 -31.73
CA GLU A 363 -13.28 15.27 -32.30
C GLU A 363 -12.76 14.32 -33.39
N GLU A 364 -13.46 13.19 -33.60
CA GLU A 364 -14.11 12.75 -34.86
C GLU A 364 -14.22 11.20 -34.94
N ASP A 365 -15.47 10.72 -34.97
CA ASP A 365 -15.92 9.39 -35.41
C ASP A 365 -16.73 9.63 -36.71
N PRO A 366 -16.91 8.65 -37.62
CA PRO A 366 -18.25 8.03 -37.65
C PRO A 366 -18.35 6.57 -38.19
N GLU A 367 -19.35 5.84 -37.65
CA GLU A 367 -20.38 4.98 -38.32
C GLU A 367 -19.95 4.00 -39.45
N GLU A 368 -20.42 2.75 -39.58
CA GLU A 368 -21.80 2.23 -39.43
C GLU A 368 -21.82 0.69 -39.69
N SER A 369 -22.96 0.01 -39.44
CA SER A 369 -23.39 -1.32 -39.98
C SER A 369 -22.64 -2.60 -39.49
N ASP A 370 -23.24 -3.80 -39.39
CA ASP A 370 -24.65 -4.23 -39.52
C ASP A 370 -24.85 -5.60 -38.80
N ASP A 371 -26.10 -5.92 -38.45
CA ASP A 371 -26.56 -7.27 -38.01
C ASP A 371 -26.95 -8.13 -39.23
N PRO A 372 -26.94 -9.48 -39.16
CA PRO A 372 -28.18 -10.17 -39.53
C PRO A 372 -28.48 -11.49 -38.76
N ASP A 373 -29.46 -11.43 -37.86
CA ASP A 373 -30.86 -11.92 -37.99
C ASP A 373 -31.19 -13.40 -38.40
N SER A 374 -32.45 -13.79 -38.07
CA SER A 374 -33.26 -14.93 -38.54
C SER A 374 -33.04 -16.31 -37.88
N HIS A 375 -34.07 -17.10 -37.51
CA HIS A 375 -35.55 -17.04 -37.66
C HIS A 375 -36.17 -18.04 -36.63
N SER A 376 -37.47 -18.10 -36.28
CA SER A 376 -38.70 -17.36 -36.63
C SER A 376 -39.87 -17.77 -35.68
N ASP A 377 -41.07 -17.21 -35.90
CA ASP A 377 -42.41 -17.76 -35.59
C ASP A 377 -42.99 -17.71 -34.14
N LEU A 378 -44.29 -17.43 -33.90
CA LEU A 378 -45.38 -16.78 -34.68
C LEU A 378 -46.53 -16.33 -33.70
N GLU A 379 -47.20 -15.21 -34.02
CA GLU A 379 -48.65 -14.86 -33.84
C GLU A 379 -49.37 -14.87 -32.46
N SER A 380 -50.30 -13.94 -32.12
CA SER A 380 -50.78 -12.69 -32.78
C SER A 380 -51.75 -11.90 -31.85
N ASP A 381 -51.73 -10.55 -31.91
CA ASP A 381 -52.85 -9.56 -31.80
C ASP A 381 -53.80 -9.52 -30.55
N GLU A 382 -54.42 -8.41 -30.11
CA GLU A 382 -54.60 -7.04 -30.66
C GLU A 382 -54.94 -5.99 -29.53
N GLU A 383 -54.63 -4.71 -29.78
CA GLU A 383 -55.24 -3.42 -29.31
C GLU A 383 -55.54 -3.01 -27.82
N SER A 384 -54.75 -2.01 -27.36
CA SER A 384 -55.06 -0.69 -26.71
C SER A 384 -56.38 -0.35 -25.96
N GLU A 385 -56.28 0.29 -24.78
CA GLU A 385 -56.66 1.71 -24.48
C GLU A 385 -56.49 2.11 -22.98
N GLU A 386 -56.58 3.40 -22.65
CA GLU A 386 -56.26 4.02 -21.35
C GLU A 386 -57.30 3.84 -20.21
N GLY A 387 -56.86 4.05 -18.95
CA GLY A 387 -57.61 4.96 -18.05
C GLY A 387 -58.34 4.40 -16.81
N SER A 388 -57.66 4.46 -15.65
CA SER A 388 -58.21 4.68 -14.28
C SER A 388 -59.05 3.59 -13.57
N GLY A 389 -58.90 3.51 -12.23
CA GLY A 389 -59.89 2.93 -11.31
C GLY A 389 -59.48 1.65 -10.55
N THR A 390 -59.13 1.80 -9.26
CA THR A 390 -59.17 0.71 -8.26
C THR A 390 -60.51 0.71 -7.51
N PRO A 391 -60.87 -0.35 -6.75
CA PRO A 391 -60.77 -1.79 -7.03
C PRO A 391 -62.11 -2.53 -6.74
N GLU A 392 -62.25 -3.83 -7.10
CA GLU A 392 -62.75 -4.91 -6.20
C GLU A 392 -63.10 -6.24 -6.95
N LYS A 393 -62.73 -7.37 -6.29
CA LYS A 393 -63.41 -8.69 -6.24
C LYS A 393 -64.07 -9.28 -7.51
N GLU A 394 -63.52 -10.42 -7.95
CA GLU A 394 -64.36 -11.57 -8.32
C GLU A 394 -64.03 -12.81 -7.46
N ARG A 395 -65.08 -13.55 -7.08
CA ARG A 395 -65.01 -14.91 -6.53
C ARG A 395 -65.61 -15.87 -7.56
N ARG A 396 -64.98 -17.02 -7.84
CA ARG A 396 -65.70 -18.22 -8.30
C ARG A 396 -65.22 -19.49 -7.58
N HIS A 397 -66.18 -20.37 -7.28
CA HIS A 397 -66.02 -21.63 -6.58
C HIS A 397 -65.91 -22.82 -7.55
N ALA A 398 -65.16 -23.86 -7.17
CA ALA A 398 -65.48 -25.27 -7.44
C ALA A 398 -64.69 -26.17 -6.44
N PRO A 399 -64.97 -27.49 -6.29
CA PRO A 399 -65.88 -27.95 -5.25
C PRO A 399 -65.22 -28.87 -4.21
N GLY A 400 -65.83 -28.98 -3.03
CA GLY A 400 -65.29 -29.75 -1.91
C GLY A 400 -65.40 -31.27 -2.06
N LYS A 401 -64.35 -31.98 -1.62
CA LYS A 401 -64.39 -33.41 -1.30
C LYS A 401 -64.17 -33.57 0.21
N ARG A 402 -65.10 -34.24 0.89
CA ARG A 402 -65.09 -34.39 2.36
C ARG A 402 -63.81 -35.11 2.80
N LEU A 403 -63.04 -34.48 3.70
CA LEU A 403 -62.00 -35.15 4.48
C LEU A 403 -62.53 -35.44 5.88
N THR A 404 -62.15 -36.60 6.40
CA THR A 404 -62.57 -37.16 7.68
C THR A 404 -61.94 -36.43 8.87
N SER A 405 -62.46 -36.71 10.07
CA SER A 405 -62.11 -36.07 11.35
C SER A 405 -60.66 -36.26 11.83
N ASP A 406 -59.79 -36.93 11.07
CA ASP A 406 -58.37 -37.10 11.41
C ASP A 406 -57.48 -35.92 10.96
N GLY A 407 -57.95 -35.09 10.03
CA GLY A 407 -57.19 -33.96 9.50
C GLY A 407 -56.93 -32.81 10.49
N GLN A 408 -57.72 -32.69 11.56
CA GLN A 408 -57.51 -31.65 12.58
C GLN A 408 -56.28 -31.95 13.46
N LYS A 409 -56.10 -33.22 13.87
CA LYS A 409 -54.91 -33.65 14.63
C LYS A 409 -53.63 -33.50 13.82
N ALA A 410 -53.67 -33.79 12.51
CA ALA A 410 -52.53 -33.57 11.62
C ALA A 410 -52.21 -32.07 11.42
N ARG A 411 -53.21 -31.19 11.39
CA ARG A 411 -53.00 -29.73 11.32
C ARG A 411 -52.56 -29.10 12.64
N GLU A 412 -52.90 -29.69 13.77
CA GLU A 412 -52.40 -29.29 15.09
C GLU A 412 -50.96 -29.78 15.30
N ALA A 413 -50.63 -31.01 14.90
CA ALA A 413 -49.25 -31.51 14.85
C ALA A 413 -48.35 -30.66 13.93
N ALA A 414 -48.83 -30.32 12.72
CA ALA A 414 -48.12 -29.43 11.80
C ALA A 414 -48.08 -27.95 12.25
N ARG A 415 -48.79 -27.57 13.33
CA ARG A 415 -48.65 -26.26 14.01
C ARG A 415 -47.66 -26.32 15.17
N THR A 416 -47.44 -27.49 15.77
CA THR A 416 -46.36 -27.72 16.74
C THR A 416 -45.00 -27.94 16.08
N GLU A 417 -44.95 -28.27 14.79
CA GLU A 417 -43.70 -28.40 14.03
C GLU A 417 -43.25 -27.05 13.43
N LEU A 418 -42.07 -26.58 13.85
CA LEU A 418 -41.49 -25.32 13.36
C LEU A 418 -41.09 -25.41 11.88
N PRO A 419 -41.47 -24.42 11.03
CA PRO A 419 -40.97 -24.29 9.65
C PRO A 419 -39.44 -24.37 9.56
N TYR A 420 -38.92 -25.08 8.56
CA TYR A 420 -37.48 -25.22 8.36
C TYR A 420 -36.83 -23.96 7.77
N THR A 421 -37.57 -23.23 6.94
CA THR A 421 -37.14 -21.97 6.29
C THR A 421 -37.82 -20.77 6.93
N PHE A 422 -37.06 -19.76 7.32
CA PHE A 422 -37.57 -18.46 7.78
C PHE A 422 -36.92 -17.31 7.01
N VAL A 423 -37.73 -16.35 6.60
CA VAL A 423 -37.27 -15.05 6.07
C VAL A 423 -36.77 -14.20 7.25
N ALA A 424 -35.74 -13.39 7.06
CA ALA A 424 -35.31 -12.43 8.06
C ALA A 424 -36.42 -11.36 8.27
N PRO A 425 -36.87 -11.11 9.51
CA PRO A 425 -37.95 -10.18 9.79
C PRO A 425 -37.53 -8.75 9.47
N GLU A 426 -38.47 -7.96 8.94
CA GLU A 426 -38.23 -6.57 8.54
C GLU A 426 -38.66 -5.57 9.62
N SER A 427 -39.42 -6.02 10.62
CA SER A 427 -39.85 -5.23 11.78
C SER A 427 -39.70 -5.99 13.11
N PHE A 428 -39.61 -5.22 14.20
CA PHE A 428 -39.60 -5.75 15.56
C PHE A 428 -40.89 -6.52 15.91
N GLU A 429 -42.05 -6.02 15.49
CA GLU A 429 -43.35 -6.66 15.73
C GLU A 429 -43.45 -8.03 15.05
N GLU A 430 -42.90 -8.16 13.85
CA GLU A 430 -42.82 -9.44 13.14
C GLU A 430 -41.96 -10.45 13.91
N LEU A 431 -40.76 -10.06 14.35
CA LEU A 431 -39.89 -10.88 15.21
C LEU A 431 -40.62 -11.30 16.50
N LYS A 432 -41.25 -10.36 17.20
CA LYS A 432 -41.99 -10.61 18.44
C LYS A 432 -43.14 -11.60 18.22
N SER A 433 -43.88 -11.48 17.10
CA SER A 433 -44.92 -12.45 16.73
C SER A 433 -44.35 -13.85 16.46
N LEU A 434 -43.20 -13.93 15.78
CA LEU A 434 -42.52 -15.19 15.44
C LEU A 434 -41.95 -15.91 16.68
N LEU A 435 -41.61 -15.19 17.76
CA LEU A 435 -41.09 -15.77 19.00
C LEU A 435 -42.18 -16.01 20.06
N SER A 436 -43.28 -15.26 20.02
CA SER A 436 -44.38 -15.37 20.99
C SER A 436 -44.99 -16.78 21.05
N GLY A 437 -45.28 -17.25 22.26
CA GLY A 437 -45.96 -18.54 22.52
C GLY A 437 -45.12 -19.80 22.31
N LYS A 438 -43.84 -19.69 21.94
CA LYS A 438 -42.92 -20.82 21.71
C LYS A 438 -42.03 -21.11 22.92
N SER A 439 -41.57 -22.36 23.05
CA SER A 439 -40.62 -22.73 24.10
C SER A 439 -39.24 -22.08 23.93
N ILE A 440 -38.44 -22.02 25.00
CA ILE A 440 -37.10 -21.42 24.99
C ILE A 440 -36.21 -22.05 23.90
N GLU A 441 -36.33 -23.36 23.69
CA GLU A 441 -35.51 -24.10 22.70
C GLU A 441 -36.02 -23.86 21.28
N GLU A 442 -37.33 -23.82 21.08
CA GLU A 442 -37.96 -23.44 19.80
C GLU A 442 -37.57 -22.03 19.36
N GLN A 443 -37.60 -21.05 20.26
CA GLN A 443 -37.23 -19.66 19.95
C GLN A 443 -35.78 -19.55 19.46
N LEU A 444 -34.85 -20.27 20.10
CA LEU A 444 -33.45 -20.29 19.68
C LEU A 444 -33.27 -20.98 18.33
N LEU A 445 -33.97 -22.11 18.11
CA LEU A 445 -33.97 -22.79 16.81
C LEU A 445 -34.57 -21.91 15.69
N VAL A 446 -35.56 -21.07 15.99
CA VAL A 446 -36.08 -20.06 15.04
C VAL A 446 -35.01 -19.04 14.71
N VAL A 447 -34.35 -18.43 15.71
CA VAL A 447 -33.28 -17.45 15.49
C VAL A 447 -32.10 -18.05 14.71
N GLU A 448 -31.66 -19.26 15.06
CA GLU A 448 -30.61 -19.96 14.31
C GLU A 448 -31.01 -20.27 12.87
N ARG A 449 -32.26 -20.70 12.63
CA ARG A 449 -32.76 -20.95 11.27
C ARG A 449 -32.84 -19.63 10.48
N ILE A 450 -33.25 -18.52 11.08
CA ILE A 450 -33.22 -17.19 10.45
C ILE A 450 -31.77 -16.84 10.04
N GLN A 451 -30.79 -16.96 10.95
CA GLN A 451 -29.39 -16.66 10.65
C GLN A 451 -28.83 -17.55 9.53
N LYS A 452 -29.13 -18.86 9.55
CA LYS A 452 -28.66 -19.84 8.55
C LYS A 452 -29.34 -19.64 7.18
N CYS A 453 -30.66 -19.41 7.13
CA CYS A 453 -31.40 -19.21 5.88
C CYS A 453 -31.07 -17.88 5.20
N ASN A 454 -30.68 -16.87 5.98
CA ASN A 454 -30.38 -15.52 5.48
C ASN A 454 -28.88 -15.20 5.57
N HIS A 455 -28.00 -16.22 5.44
CA HIS A 455 -26.56 -15.98 5.45
C HIS A 455 -26.13 -15.05 4.28
N PRO A 456 -25.14 -14.14 4.45
CA PRO A 456 -24.77 -13.16 3.42
C PRO A 456 -24.28 -13.78 2.10
N SER A 457 -23.74 -15.00 2.14
CA SER A 457 -23.28 -15.70 0.92
C SER A 457 -24.42 -16.23 0.04
N LEU A 458 -25.68 -16.19 0.51
CA LEU A 458 -26.82 -16.74 -0.22
C LEU A 458 -27.51 -15.70 -1.12
N ALA A 459 -27.57 -14.43 -0.68
CA ALA A 459 -28.16 -13.34 -1.46
C ALA A 459 -27.63 -11.97 -0.99
N VAL A 460 -27.41 -11.06 -1.95
CA VAL A 460 -26.78 -9.75 -1.73
C VAL A 460 -27.57 -8.86 -0.76
N GLY A 461 -28.90 -8.97 -0.73
CA GLY A 461 -29.76 -8.20 0.19
C GLY A 461 -29.80 -8.71 1.64
N ASN A 462 -29.24 -9.89 1.94
CA ASN A 462 -29.39 -10.50 3.27
C ASN A 462 -28.58 -9.79 4.37
N LYS A 463 -27.43 -9.19 4.02
CA LYS A 463 -26.55 -8.49 4.96
C LYS A 463 -27.31 -7.42 5.76
N ALA A 464 -27.97 -6.50 5.07
CA ALA A 464 -28.73 -5.42 5.69
C ALA A 464 -29.92 -5.90 6.54
N LYS A 465 -30.50 -7.08 6.23
CA LYS A 465 -31.56 -7.68 7.05
C LYS A 465 -31.01 -8.28 8.34
N LEU A 466 -29.84 -8.93 8.30
CA LEU A 466 -29.18 -9.45 9.50
C LEU A 466 -28.62 -8.35 10.41
N GLU A 467 -28.16 -7.23 9.85
CA GLU A 467 -27.73 -6.05 10.62
C GLU A 467 -28.91 -5.46 11.42
N LYS A 468 -30.08 -5.32 10.79
CA LYS A 468 -31.32 -4.90 11.49
C LYS A 468 -31.79 -5.93 12.53
N LEU A 469 -31.65 -7.23 12.24
CA LEU A 469 -32.01 -8.31 13.18
C LEU A 469 -31.23 -8.22 14.50
N PHE A 470 -29.97 -7.76 14.50
CA PHE A 470 -29.24 -7.53 15.75
C PHE A 470 -29.93 -6.49 16.64
N GLY A 471 -30.38 -5.38 16.05
CA GLY A 471 -31.15 -4.34 16.76
C GLY A 471 -32.47 -4.87 17.32
N PHE A 472 -33.25 -5.58 16.50
CA PHE A 472 -34.52 -6.17 16.94
C PHE A 472 -34.35 -7.23 18.05
N LEU A 473 -33.28 -8.02 18.02
CA LEU A 473 -32.96 -8.97 19.09
C LEU A 473 -32.49 -8.27 20.37
N LEU A 474 -31.79 -7.13 20.27
CA LEU A 474 -31.41 -6.32 21.41
C LEU A 474 -32.63 -5.69 22.08
N GLU A 475 -33.54 -5.11 21.30
CA GLU A 475 -34.84 -4.59 21.77
C GLU A 475 -35.69 -5.68 22.43
N TYR A 476 -35.71 -6.90 21.86
CA TYR A 476 -36.40 -8.05 22.43
C TYR A 476 -35.83 -8.48 23.80
N VAL A 477 -34.52 -8.35 24.00
CA VAL A 477 -33.88 -8.57 25.30
C VAL A 477 -34.32 -7.52 26.33
N GLY A 478 -34.56 -6.27 25.94
CA GLY A 478 -35.15 -5.23 26.79
C GLY A 478 -36.57 -5.54 27.24
N ASP A 479 -37.42 -6.01 26.31
CA ASP A 479 -38.76 -6.52 26.61
C ASP A 479 -38.71 -7.66 27.64
N LEU A 480 -37.87 -8.67 27.40
CA LEU A 480 -37.68 -9.82 28.31
C LEU A 480 -37.15 -9.42 29.69
N ALA A 481 -36.38 -8.33 29.77
CA ALA A 481 -35.88 -7.75 31.02
C ALA A 481 -36.93 -6.94 31.78
N THR A 482 -38.00 -6.51 31.10
CA THR A 482 -39.09 -5.68 31.64
C THR A 482 -40.33 -6.50 32.02
N ASN A 483 -40.44 -7.74 31.53
CA ASN A 483 -41.45 -8.70 31.96
C ASN A 483 -41.42 -8.96 33.49
N ASP A 484 -42.59 -9.18 34.09
CA ASP A 484 -42.76 -9.57 35.49
C ASP A 484 -43.22 -11.05 35.58
N PRO A 485 -42.36 -12.02 35.97
CA PRO A 485 -40.94 -11.90 36.28
C PRO A 485 -40.03 -11.87 35.02
N PRO A 486 -38.80 -11.32 35.10
CA PRO A 486 -37.92 -11.21 33.95
C PRO A 486 -37.28 -12.54 33.55
N ASP A 487 -37.27 -12.83 32.25
CA ASP A 487 -36.89 -14.12 31.66
C ASP A 487 -35.37 -14.26 31.45
N LEU A 488 -34.61 -14.16 32.55
CA LEU A 488 -33.14 -14.18 32.53
C LEU A 488 -32.53 -15.41 31.85
N ARG A 489 -33.21 -16.57 31.88
CA ARG A 489 -32.79 -17.81 31.18
C ARG A 489 -32.91 -17.73 29.66
N MET A 490 -33.85 -16.92 29.16
CA MET A 490 -34.04 -16.66 27.74
C MET A 490 -32.91 -15.75 27.25
N ILE A 491 -32.65 -14.68 27.99
CA ILE A 491 -31.61 -13.69 27.72
C ILE A 491 -30.22 -14.34 27.65
N ASP A 492 -29.85 -15.16 28.65
CA ASP A 492 -28.55 -15.85 28.69
C ASP A 492 -28.27 -16.69 27.42
N LYS A 493 -29.28 -17.42 26.91
CA LYS A 493 -29.16 -18.19 25.67
C LYS A 493 -29.17 -17.29 24.41
N LEU A 494 -29.90 -16.17 24.41
CA LEU A 494 -29.92 -15.20 23.31
C LEU A 494 -28.59 -14.46 23.15
N VAL A 495 -27.85 -14.22 24.24
CA VAL A 495 -26.53 -13.57 24.20
C VAL A 495 -25.53 -14.34 23.30
N VAL A 496 -25.62 -15.68 23.24
CA VAL A 496 -24.79 -16.48 22.32
C VAL A 496 -25.12 -16.16 20.85
N GLN A 497 -26.40 -15.97 20.53
CA GLN A 497 -26.83 -15.64 19.17
C GLN A 497 -26.50 -14.18 18.79
N LEU A 498 -26.55 -13.25 19.76
CA LEU A 498 -26.05 -11.88 19.61
C LEU A 498 -24.52 -11.86 19.39
N TYR A 499 -23.76 -12.72 20.08
CA TYR A 499 -22.32 -12.84 19.88
C TYR A 499 -21.98 -13.34 18.47
N ASN A 500 -22.68 -14.37 17.99
CA ASN A 500 -22.52 -14.86 16.61
C ASN A 500 -22.77 -13.77 15.56
N LEU A 501 -23.84 -12.97 15.72
CA LEU A 501 -24.12 -11.83 14.85
C LEU A 501 -23.06 -10.71 14.97
N CYS A 502 -22.58 -10.43 16.18
CA CYS A 502 -21.54 -9.43 16.43
C CYS A 502 -20.18 -9.81 15.80
N GLN A 503 -19.84 -11.10 15.74
CA GLN A 503 -18.64 -11.57 15.03
C GLN A 503 -18.77 -11.42 13.50
N MET A 504 -19.98 -11.51 12.96
CA MET A 504 -20.24 -11.30 11.52
C MET A 504 -20.30 -9.80 11.15
N PHE A 505 -20.88 -8.97 12.02
CA PHE A 505 -21.13 -7.54 11.76
C PHE A 505 -20.74 -6.67 12.98
N PRO A 506 -19.44 -6.49 13.27
CA PRO A 506 -19.00 -5.79 14.49
C PRO A 506 -19.39 -4.31 14.52
N GLU A 507 -19.41 -3.63 13.37
CA GLU A 507 -19.75 -2.20 13.26
C GLU A 507 -21.20 -1.93 13.65
N SER A 508 -22.16 -2.57 12.95
CA SER A 508 -23.60 -2.43 13.23
C SER A 508 -23.98 -2.84 14.67
N ALA A 509 -23.35 -3.89 15.20
CA ALA A 509 -23.51 -4.31 16.59
C ALA A 509 -22.98 -3.25 17.58
N SER A 510 -21.84 -2.62 17.25
CA SER A 510 -21.27 -1.54 18.04
C SER A 510 -22.18 -0.30 18.04
N ASP A 511 -22.77 0.05 16.90
CA ASP A 511 -23.63 1.23 16.77
C ASP A 511 -24.99 1.04 17.43
N SER A 512 -25.58 -0.16 17.31
CA SER A 512 -26.80 -0.53 18.03
C SER A 512 -26.64 -0.39 19.55
N ILE A 513 -25.50 -0.83 20.11
CA ILE A 513 -25.23 -0.72 21.54
C ILE A 513 -24.83 0.71 21.94
N LYS A 514 -24.10 1.46 21.10
CA LYS A 514 -23.83 2.89 21.32
C LYS A 514 -25.14 3.70 21.38
N PHE A 515 -26.10 3.39 20.51
CA PHE A 515 -27.40 4.05 20.47
C PHE A 515 -28.16 3.85 21.78
N VAL A 516 -28.36 2.59 22.20
CA VAL A 516 -29.03 2.26 23.47
C VAL A 516 -28.34 2.88 24.70
N LEU A 517 -26.99 2.88 24.74
CA LEU A 517 -26.25 3.51 25.84
C LEU A 517 -26.34 5.04 25.82
N ARG A 518 -26.34 5.66 24.63
CA ARG A 518 -26.48 7.11 24.45
C ARG A 518 -27.86 7.60 24.90
N ASP A 519 -28.91 6.90 24.50
CA ASP A 519 -30.28 7.25 24.86
C ASP A 519 -30.49 7.15 26.38
N ALA A 520 -30.05 6.04 26.99
CA ALA A 520 -30.09 5.87 28.45
C ALA A 520 -29.27 6.95 29.21
N MET A 521 -28.17 7.44 28.63
CA MET A 521 -27.40 8.56 29.20
C MET A 521 -28.10 9.91 29.03
N HIS A 522 -28.71 10.20 27.87
CA HIS A 522 -29.46 11.43 27.65
C HIS A 522 -30.73 11.50 28.51
N GLU A 523 -31.47 10.41 28.67
CA GLU A 523 -32.60 10.36 29.61
C GLU A 523 -32.16 10.68 31.04
N MET A 524 -31.06 10.08 31.48
CA MET A 524 -30.49 10.33 32.80
C MET A 524 -30.04 11.79 32.97
N GLU A 525 -29.40 12.38 31.96
CA GLU A 525 -28.97 13.77 31.96
C GLU A 525 -30.17 14.74 32.05
N GLY A 526 -31.22 14.54 31.24
CA GLY A 526 -32.47 15.29 31.35
C GLY A 526 -33.16 15.15 32.72
N MET A 527 -33.10 13.98 33.35
CA MET A 527 -33.56 13.83 34.75
C MET A 527 -32.67 14.57 35.75
N ILE A 528 -31.36 14.66 35.52
CA ILE A 528 -30.45 15.46 36.36
C ILE A 528 -30.72 16.96 36.21
N GLU A 529 -30.94 17.46 35.00
CA GLU A 529 -31.27 18.88 34.78
C GLU A 529 -32.58 19.28 35.47
N THR A 530 -33.63 18.48 35.27
CA THR A 530 -34.97 18.77 35.80
C THR A 530 -35.13 18.58 37.31
N LYS A 531 -34.45 17.58 37.91
CA LYS A 531 -34.65 17.18 39.33
C LYS A 531 -33.39 17.32 40.19
N GLY A 532 -32.28 17.77 39.61
CA GLY A 532 -30.94 17.81 40.22
C GLY A 532 -30.29 16.43 40.46
N ARG A 533 -31.02 15.33 40.25
CA ARG A 533 -30.62 13.93 40.53
C ARG A 533 -31.43 12.95 39.70
N ALA A 534 -30.75 12.03 39.00
CA ALA A 534 -31.39 10.89 38.34
C ALA A 534 -31.85 9.80 39.33
N ALA A 535 -32.73 8.90 38.88
CA ALA A 535 -32.99 7.62 39.52
C ALA A 535 -32.02 6.55 38.96
N PHE A 536 -31.97 5.36 39.55
CA PHE A 536 -31.35 4.21 38.87
C PHE A 536 -32.24 3.74 37.70
N PRO A 537 -31.66 3.35 36.55
CA PRO A 537 -32.39 2.92 35.36
C PRO A 537 -33.10 1.57 35.57
N GLY A 538 -33.83 1.10 34.57
CA GLY A 538 -34.47 -0.22 34.57
C GLY A 538 -33.48 -1.40 34.56
N LEU A 539 -34.02 -2.61 34.60
CA LEU A 539 -33.21 -3.85 34.56
C LEU A 539 -32.65 -4.11 33.15
N ASP A 540 -33.36 -3.66 32.12
CA ASP A 540 -32.96 -3.59 30.71
C ASP A 540 -31.59 -2.92 30.52
N VAL A 541 -31.41 -1.67 30.94
CA VAL A 541 -30.14 -0.92 30.80
C VAL A 541 -29.00 -1.60 31.55
N LEU A 542 -29.29 -2.16 32.72
CA LEU A 542 -28.32 -2.92 33.51
C LEU A 542 -27.89 -4.21 32.79
N ILE A 543 -28.82 -4.90 32.13
CA ILE A 543 -28.53 -6.08 31.31
C ILE A 543 -27.74 -5.68 30.06
N TYR A 544 -28.09 -4.60 29.36
CA TYR A 544 -27.31 -4.09 28.23
C TYR A 544 -25.85 -3.76 28.60
N LEU A 545 -25.63 -3.14 29.77
CA LEU A 545 -24.27 -2.92 30.30
C LEU A 545 -23.51 -4.23 30.56
N LYS A 546 -24.18 -5.28 31.04
CA LYS A 546 -23.55 -6.61 31.19
C LYS A 546 -23.26 -7.25 29.83
N ILE A 547 -24.19 -7.19 28.88
CA ILE A 547 -24.05 -7.74 27.52
C ILE A 547 -22.89 -7.07 26.77
N ALA A 548 -22.77 -5.74 26.84
CA ALA A 548 -21.68 -5.01 26.21
C ALA A 548 -20.28 -5.49 26.66
N GLY A 549 -20.14 -5.88 27.94
CA GLY A 549 -18.89 -6.43 28.49
C GLY A 549 -18.66 -7.92 28.20
N MET A 550 -19.66 -8.63 27.67
CA MET A 550 -19.53 -10.00 27.17
C MET A 550 -19.24 -10.04 25.66
N LEU A 551 -19.78 -9.08 24.91
CA LEU A 551 -19.57 -8.96 23.46
C LEU A 551 -18.22 -8.32 23.11
N PHE A 552 -17.80 -7.29 23.84
CA PHE A 552 -16.63 -6.47 23.52
C PHE A 552 -15.47 -6.63 24.52
N PRO A 553 -14.20 -6.48 24.07
CA PRO A 553 -13.03 -6.64 24.93
C PRO A 553 -12.91 -5.51 25.97
N THR A 554 -12.94 -5.87 27.26
CA THR A 554 -12.91 -4.89 28.37
C THR A 554 -11.50 -4.44 28.79
N SER A 555 -10.44 -5.02 28.21
CA SER A 555 -9.05 -4.72 28.60
C SER A 555 -8.43 -3.51 27.89
N ASP A 556 -8.95 -3.16 26.72
CA ASP A 556 -8.28 -2.30 25.74
C ASP A 556 -8.15 -0.84 26.24
N PHE A 557 -7.06 -0.15 25.91
CA PHE A 557 -6.75 1.20 26.43
C PHE A 557 -7.94 2.15 26.27
N TRP A 558 -8.46 2.23 25.05
CA TRP A 558 -9.70 2.91 24.68
C TRP A 558 -10.49 1.99 23.73
N HIS A 559 -11.82 1.99 23.84
CA HIS A 559 -12.69 1.20 22.98
C HIS A 559 -14.06 1.90 22.80
N PRO A 560 -14.61 2.00 21.58
CA PRO A 560 -15.73 2.88 21.26
C PRO A 560 -17.06 2.55 21.96
N VAL A 561 -17.29 1.30 22.38
CA VAL A 561 -18.47 0.88 23.16
C VAL A 561 -18.19 0.76 24.67
N VAL A 562 -17.18 -0.05 25.03
CA VAL A 562 -16.76 -0.30 26.42
C VAL A 562 -16.39 0.97 27.18
N THR A 563 -15.67 1.93 26.58
CA THR A 563 -15.28 3.16 27.30
C THR A 563 -16.49 4.01 27.69
N PRO A 564 -17.47 4.30 26.79
CA PRO A 564 -18.76 4.87 27.19
C PRO A 564 -19.51 4.04 28.23
N ALA A 565 -19.54 2.70 28.15
CA ALA A 565 -20.18 1.86 29.15
C ALA A 565 -19.54 2.00 30.56
N LEU A 566 -18.20 2.10 30.63
CA LEU A 566 -17.47 2.40 31.88
C LEU A 566 -17.86 3.77 32.45
N VAL A 567 -18.01 4.80 31.59
CA VAL A 567 -18.44 6.14 32.01
C VAL A 567 -19.92 6.15 32.46
N CYS A 568 -20.80 5.42 31.77
CA CYS A 568 -22.18 5.24 32.20
C CYS A 568 -22.24 4.61 33.60
N MET A 569 -21.45 3.56 33.86
CA MET A 569 -21.35 2.93 35.18
C MET A 569 -20.80 3.88 36.27
N SER A 570 -19.80 4.73 35.98
CA SER A 570 -19.31 5.71 36.97
C SER A 570 -20.34 6.83 37.25
N GLN A 571 -21.08 7.27 36.22
CA GLN A 571 -22.19 8.20 36.41
C GLN A 571 -23.32 7.59 37.25
N LEU A 572 -23.69 6.33 37.00
CA LEU A 572 -24.69 5.61 37.81
C LEU A 572 -24.29 5.56 39.30
N LEU A 573 -23.04 5.23 39.62
CA LEU A 573 -22.58 5.14 41.01
C LEU A 573 -22.43 6.51 41.70
N THR A 574 -22.29 7.61 40.96
CA THR A 574 -22.06 8.96 41.53
C THR A 574 -23.29 9.85 41.57
N LYS A 575 -24.16 9.80 40.55
CA LYS A 575 -25.30 10.71 40.36
C LYS A 575 -26.60 10.15 40.94
N CYS A 576 -26.80 8.83 40.93
CA CYS A 576 -28.03 8.20 41.40
C CYS A 576 -28.03 8.07 42.93
N PRO A 577 -28.98 8.69 43.66
CA PRO A 577 -29.08 8.58 45.10
C PRO A 577 -29.78 7.26 45.49
N VAL A 578 -29.17 6.52 46.42
CA VAL A 578 -29.82 5.34 47.02
C VAL A 578 -31.03 5.81 47.85
N ARG A 579 -32.25 5.44 47.40
CA ARG A 579 -33.52 5.80 48.06
C ARG A 579 -34.23 4.60 48.67
N CYS A 580 -34.12 3.43 48.05
CA CYS A 580 -34.76 2.20 48.48
C CYS A 580 -33.81 0.99 48.38
N LEU A 581 -34.24 -0.16 48.92
CA LEU A 581 -33.47 -1.41 48.84
C LEU A 581 -33.16 -1.81 47.38
N GLN A 582 -34.08 -1.54 46.44
CA GLN A 582 -33.91 -1.87 45.03
C GLN A 582 -32.76 -1.06 44.41
N ASP A 583 -32.58 0.22 44.80
CA ASP A 583 -31.42 1.03 44.39
C ASP A 583 -30.09 0.46 44.90
N VAL A 584 -30.09 -0.13 46.11
CA VAL A 584 -28.91 -0.85 46.64
C VAL A 584 -28.59 -2.07 45.78
N VAL A 585 -29.60 -2.87 45.44
CA VAL A 585 -29.41 -4.06 44.57
C VAL A 585 -28.91 -3.64 43.18
N LYS A 586 -29.50 -2.61 42.56
CA LYS A 586 -29.07 -2.06 41.26
C LYS A 586 -27.63 -1.54 41.32
N GLY A 587 -27.29 -0.76 42.34
CA GLY A 587 -25.93 -0.25 42.52
C GLY A 587 -24.89 -1.35 42.79
N LEU A 588 -25.21 -2.33 43.65
CA LEU A 588 -24.34 -3.50 43.87
C LEU A 588 -24.16 -4.33 42.59
N PHE A 589 -25.21 -4.46 41.77
CA PHE A 589 -25.09 -5.10 40.45
C PHE A 589 -24.16 -4.32 39.53
N VAL A 590 -24.30 -2.99 39.43
CA VAL A 590 -23.35 -2.14 38.69
C VAL A 590 -21.93 -2.35 39.21
N CYS A 591 -21.70 -2.40 40.52
CA CYS A 591 -20.39 -2.70 41.10
C CYS A 591 -19.84 -4.09 40.70
N CYS A 592 -20.70 -5.11 40.60
CA CYS A 592 -20.31 -6.43 40.08
C CYS A 592 -19.85 -6.35 38.62
N VAL A 593 -20.65 -5.70 37.76
CA VAL A 593 -20.32 -5.53 36.33
C VAL A 593 -19.04 -4.71 36.15
N PHE A 594 -18.86 -3.63 36.91
CA PHE A 594 -17.65 -2.79 36.84
C PHE A 594 -16.38 -3.58 37.20
N LEU A 595 -16.46 -4.45 38.23
CA LEU A 595 -15.36 -5.35 38.61
C LEU A 595 -15.09 -6.44 37.57
N ASP A 596 -16.10 -6.92 36.85
CA ASP A 596 -15.91 -7.83 35.72
C ASP A 596 -15.16 -7.14 34.58
N TYR A 597 -15.56 -5.93 34.19
CA TYR A 597 -14.87 -5.13 33.18
C TYR A 597 -13.39 -4.89 33.55
N VAL A 598 -13.13 -4.50 34.79
CA VAL A 598 -11.78 -4.16 35.27
C VAL A 598 -10.92 -5.36 35.64
N SER A 599 -11.49 -6.54 35.85
CA SER A 599 -10.76 -7.75 36.28
C SER A 599 -9.48 -8.05 35.48
N LEU A 600 -9.51 -7.74 34.18
CA LEU A 600 -8.44 -7.97 33.22
C LEU A 600 -7.50 -6.76 32.99
N SER A 601 -7.95 -5.54 33.26
CA SER A 601 -7.18 -4.30 33.03
C SER A 601 -6.63 -3.68 34.31
N GLN A 602 -7.12 -4.11 35.48
CA GLN A 602 -6.71 -3.70 36.83
C GLN A 602 -6.69 -2.17 37.06
N ARG A 603 -7.44 -1.41 36.26
CA ARG A 603 -7.59 0.05 36.40
C ARG A 603 -8.27 0.41 37.72
N PHE A 604 -7.73 1.40 38.41
CA PHE A 604 -8.34 1.90 39.64
C PHE A 604 -9.61 2.71 39.34
N ILE A 605 -10.72 2.34 39.99
CA ILE A 605 -12.00 3.07 39.93
C ILE A 605 -12.32 3.63 41.34
N PRO A 606 -12.27 4.96 41.55
CA PRO A 606 -12.60 5.56 42.84
C PRO A 606 -14.10 5.52 43.16
N GLU A 607 -14.99 5.64 42.16
CA GLU A 607 -16.45 5.65 42.34
C GLU A 607 -16.96 4.35 42.95
N LEU A 608 -16.39 3.22 42.52
CA LEU A 608 -16.67 1.89 43.04
C LEU A 608 -16.33 1.78 44.53
N ILE A 609 -15.13 2.22 44.94
CA ILE A 609 -14.70 2.19 46.34
C ILE A 609 -15.57 3.11 47.19
N ASN A 610 -15.87 4.33 46.70
CA ASN A 610 -16.75 5.28 47.38
C ASN A 610 -18.17 4.73 47.55
N PHE A 611 -18.68 3.97 46.57
CA PHE A 611 -20.02 3.39 46.64
C PHE A 611 -20.10 2.22 47.64
N LEU A 612 -19.11 1.32 47.64
CA LEU A 612 -19.02 0.24 48.61
C LEU A 612 -18.84 0.78 50.05
N LEU A 613 -17.99 1.81 50.23
CA LEU A 613 -17.83 2.53 51.49
C LEU A 613 -19.16 3.12 51.97
N GLY A 614 -19.92 3.76 51.08
CA GLY A 614 -21.23 4.34 51.38
C GLY A 614 -22.30 3.31 51.79
N ILE A 615 -22.29 2.12 51.18
CA ILE A 615 -23.16 1.00 51.57
C ILE A 615 -22.79 0.48 52.96
N LEU A 616 -21.50 0.28 53.25
CA LEU A 616 -21.05 -0.15 54.58
C LEU A 616 -21.41 0.88 55.66
N TYR A 617 -21.36 2.17 55.35
CA TYR A 617 -21.76 3.25 56.26
C TYR A 617 -23.27 3.27 56.54
N ILE A 618 -24.14 3.01 55.56
CA ILE A 618 -25.60 2.91 55.79
C ILE A 618 -25.96 1.76 56.74
N ALA A 619 -25.11 0.74 56.83
CA ALA A 619 -25.32 -0.41 57.71
C ALA A 619 -24.78 -0.20 59.15
N THR A 620 -23.97 0.84 59.42
CA THR A 620 -23.46 1.11 60.79
C THR A 620 -24.47 1.92 61.64
N PRO A 621 -24.72 1.54 62.90
CA PRO A 621 -25.63 2.27 63.80
C PRO A 621 -25.02 3.56 64.38
N ASN A 622 -23.69 3.64 64.55
CA ASN A 622 -23.00 4.77 65.18
C ASN A 622 -22.36 5.73 64.16
N LYS A 623 -22.79 6.99 64.16
CA LYS A 623 -22.46 7.99 63.10
C LYS A 623 -21.45 9.08 63.53
N GLN A 624 -20.75 8.90 64.65
CA GLN A 624 -19.86 9.94 65.20
C GLN A 624 -18.43 9.82 64.65
N ASN A 625 -18.00 10.82 63.88
CA ASN A 625 -16.61 11.15 63.56
C ASN A 625 -15.64 9.97 63.27
N GLN A 626 -16.00 9.12 62.31
CA GLN A 626 -15.16 7.99 61.82
C GLN A 626 -13.87 8.42 61.06
N GLY A 627 -13.48 9.70 61.11
CA GLY A 627 -12.21 10.20 60.56
C GLY A 627 -12.11 10.32 59.04
N TYR A 628 -13.18 10.08 58.27
CA TYR A 628 -13.23 10.27 56.82
C TYR A 628 -14.48 11.06 56.39
N THR A 629 -14.44 11.67 55.20
CA THR A 629 -15.55 12.45 54.64
C THR A 629 -16.37 11.60 53.68
N LEU A 630 -17.66 11.42 53.98
CA LEU A 630 -18.58 10.69 53.11
C LEU A 630 -18.90 11.50 51.85
N VAL A 631 -18.70 10.89 50.68
CA VAL A 631 -18.92 11.52 49.36
C VAL A 631 -20.33 11.21 48.84
N HIS A 632 -20.88 12.09 47.99
CA HIS A 632 -22.12 11.79 47.26
C HIS A 632 -21.97 10.55 46.36
N PRO A 633 -23.03 9.73 46.18
CA PRO A 633 -24.44 10.04 46.40
C PRO A 633 -24.93 10.00 47.87
N PHE A 634 -24.14 9.41 48.76
CA PHE A 634 -24.47 9.21 50.17
C PHE A 634 -24.44 10.51 50.98
N ARG A 635 -25.06 10.46 52.18
CA ARG A 635 -25.18 11.58 53.12
C ARG A 635 -25.16 11.05 54.56
N ALA A 636 -24.38 11.69 55.43
CA ALA A 636 -24.23 11.28 56.83
C ALA A 636 -25.56 11.35 57.61
N PHE A 637 -26.44 12.28 57.24
CA PHE A 637 -27.75 12.51 57.87
C PHE A 637 -28.87 12.50 56.82
N GLY A 638 -29.97 11.80 57.12
CA GLY A 638 -31.17 11.74 56.29
C GLY A 638 -32.01 10.48 56.54
N LYS A 639 -33.25 10.47 56.03
CA LYS A 639 -34.23 9.38 56.23
C LYS A 639 -33.74 7.99 55.78
N ASN A 640 -32.78 7.94 54.86
CA ASN A 640 -32.26 6.71 54.27
C ASN A 640 -30.87 6.33 54.82
N SER A 641 -30.37 7.03 55.84
CA SER A 641 -29.03 6.80 56.40
C SER A 641 -28.90 5.52 57.24
N GLU A 642 -30.00 4.82 57.52
CA GLU A 642 -30.08 3.53 58.24
C GLU A 642 -30.81 2.47 57.39
N LEU A 643 -30.90 2.65 56.07
CA LEU A 643 -31.72 1.80 55.17
C LEU A 643 -31.38 0.30 55.24
N LEU A 644 -30.12 -0.04 55.54
CA LEU A 644 -29.59 -1.41 55.62
C LEU A 644 -29.36 -1.90 57.06
N LEU A 645 -29.62 -1.06 58.07
CA LEU A 645 -29.50 -1.47 59.47
C LEU A 645 -30.58 -2.52 59.79
N VAL A 646 -30.17 -3.61 60.43
CA VAL A 646 -31.05 -4.67 60.95
C VAL A 646 -30.78 -4.81 62.44
N SER A 647 -31.81 -4.57 63.25
CA SER A 647 -31.73 -4.60 64.72
C SER A 647 -32.48 -5.78 65.35
N ASP A 648 -33.19 -6.59 64.54
CA ASP A 648 -34.04 -7.69 65.00
C ASP A 648 -33.21 -8.99 65.09
N GLU A 649 -32.84 -9.43 66.30
CA GLU A 649 -31.96 -10.60 66.52
C GLU A 649 -32.51 -11.92 65.94
N GLU A 650 -33.83 -12.10 65.93
CA GLU A 650 -34.49 -13.30 65.37
C GLU A 650 -34.31 -13.41 63.84
N ASP A 651 -34.35 -12.28 63.14
CA ASP A 651 -34.12 -12.23 61.68
C ASP A 651 -32.64 -12.46 61.34
N MET A 652 -31.73 -12.05 62.23
CA MET A 652 -30.29 -12.34 62.12
C MET A 652 -29.99 -13.83 62.28
N ALA A 653 -30.62 -14.49 63.26
CA ALA A 653 -30.41 -15.91 63.53
C ALA A 653 -31.01 -16.85 62.47
N THR A 654 -32.07 -16.41 61.77
CA THR A 654 -32.73 -17.18 60.70
C THR A 654 -32.13 -16.97 59.31
N TRP A 655 -31.25 -15.97 59.15
CA TRP A 655 -30.62 -15.67 57.86
C TRP A 655 -29.59 -16.73 57.45
N GLN A 656 -29.54 -17.01 56.15
CA GLN A 656 -28.53 -17.85 55.51
C GLN A 656 -28.08 -17.15 54.23
N ARG A 657 -26.78 -17.19 53.91
CA ARG A 657 -26.25 -16.60 52.69
C ARG A 657 -26.80 -17.30 51.43
N LYS A 658 -27.68 -16.59 50.73
CA LYS A 658 -28.23 -16.99 49.42
C LYS A 658 -27.80 -16.00 48.34
N SER A 659 -27.73 -16.46 47.09
CA SER A 659 -27.49 -15.58 45.94
C SER A 659 -28.65 -14.59 45.79
N LEU A 660 -28.34 -13.29 45.79
CA LEU A 660 -29.34 -12.23 45.67
C LEU A 660 -29.89 -12.22 44.25
N SER A 661 -31.19 -12.52 44.08
CA SER A 661 -31.79 -12.63 42.76
C SER A 661 -32.06 -11.26 42.12
N LEU A 662 -31.78 -11.15 40.82
CA LEU A 662 -31.99 -9.93 40.03
C LEU A 662 -33.47 -9.51 39.93
N HIS A 663 -34.43 -10.39 40.24
CA HIS A 663 -35.85 -10.02 40.34
C HIS A 663 -36.11 -8.88 41.34
N TRP A 664 -35.24 -8.71 42.36
CA TRP A 664 -35.31 -7.57 43.30
C TRP A 664 -34.99 -6.21 42.66
N ALA A 665 -34.26 -6.19 41.53
CA ALA A 665 -34.03 -4.97 40.76
C ALA A 665 -35.21 -4.62 39.82
N SER A 666 -36.08 -5.59 39.53
CA SER A 666 -37.26 -5.45 38.64
C SER A 666 -38.45 -4.73 39.27
N GLY A 667 -38.38 -4.34 40.55
CA GLY A 667 -39.44 -3.61 41.24
C GLY A 667 -40.23 -4.41 42.28
N LEU A 668 -39.94 -5.71 42.47
CA LEU A 668 -40.57 -6.53 43.49
C LEU A 668 -40.41 -5.91 44.90
N LYS A 669 -41.52 -5.78 45.63
CA LYS A 669 -41.54 -5.32 47.02
C LYS A 669 -41.48 -6.54 47.94
N ALA A 670 -40.73 -6.44 49.04
CA ALA A 670 -40.70 -7.49 50.06
C ALA A 670 -42.12 -7.73 50.60
N GLN A 671 -42.53 -8.99 50.69
CA GLN A 671 -43.88 -9.37 51.12
C GLN A 671 -43.96 -9.38 52.65
N THR A 672 -42.83 -9.66 53.31
CA THR A 672 -42.70 -9.64 54.78
C THR A 672 -41.53 -8.76 55.25
N LYS A 673 -41.59 -8.30 56.52
CA LYS A 673 -40.49 -7.55 57.16
C LYS A 673 -39.22 -8.41 57.27
N THR A 674 -39.39 -9.71 57.51
CA THR A 674 -38.29 -10.67 57.66
C THR A 674 -37.54 -10.89 56.34
N GLU A 675 -38.25 -11.01 55.20
CA GLU A 675 -37.63 -10.97 53.85
C GLU A 675 -36.86 -9.66 53.60
N ALA A 676 -37.40 -8.51 54.02
CA ALA A 676 -36.71 -7.23 53.89
C ALA A 676 -35.42 -7.20 54.73
N ASN A 677 -35.42 -7.78 55.93
CA ASN A 677 -34.22 -7.91 56.77
C ASN A 677 -33.22 -8.92 56.16
N HIS A 678 -33.66 -10.08 55.68
CA HIS A 678 -32.81 -11.06 55.01
C HIS A 678 -32.18 -10.52 53.72
N THR A 679 -32.90 -9.69 52.96
CA THR A 679 -32.34 -9.04 51.76
C THR A 679 -31.34 -7.93 52.10
N ARG A 680 -31.55 -7.13 53.17
CA ARG A 680 -30.55 -6.18 53.69
C ARG A 680 -29.22 -6.88 54.02
N LEU A 681 -29.29 -7.99 54.75
CA LEU A 681 -28.11 -8.81 55.11
C LEU A 681 -27.45 -9.43 53.88
N SER A 682 -28.25 -9.85 52.89
CA SER A 682 -27.73 -10.36 51.62
C SER A 682 -27.03 -9.26 50.81
N CYS A 683 -27.55 -8.03 50.79
CA CYS A 683 -26.87 -6.86 50.20
C CYS A 683 -25.54 -6.58 50.87
N LEU A 684 -25.48 -6.66 52.22
CA LEU A 684 -24.24 -6.49 52.97
C LEU A 684 -23.23 -7.62 52.68
N ALA A 685 -23.68 -8.88 52.61
CA ALA A 685 -22.86 -10.03 52.23
C ALA A 685 -22.24 -9.87 50.83
N VAL A 686 -23.02 -9.36 49.86
CA VAL A 686 -22.55 -9.05 48.51
C VAL A 686 -21.57 -7.88 48.54
N CYS A 687 -21.86 -6.81 49.28
CA CYS A 687 -20.95 -5.66 49.44
C CYS A 687 -19.58 -6.10 50.00
N LEU A 688 -19.55 -6.91 51.06
CA LEU A 688 -18.32 -7.46 51.63
C LEU A 688 -17.57 -8.35 50.63
N ALA A 689 -18.26 -9.20 49.88
CA ALA A 689 -17.64 -10.01 48.83
C ALA A 689 -17.03 -9.15 47.70
N LEU A 690 -17.65 -8.02 47.34
CA LEU A 690 -17.11 -7.06 46.38
C LEU A 690 -15.91 -6.31 46.94
N VAL A 691 -15.95 -5.88 48.21
CA VAL A 691 -14.80 -5.28 48.91
C VAL A 691 -13.62 -6.25 48.95
N LYS A 692 -13.86 -7.54 49.24
CA LYS A 692 -12.84 -8.59 49.17
C LYS A 692 -12.20 -8.68 47.77
N ARG A 693 -13.02 -8.69 46.72
CA ARG A 693 -12.54 -8.68 45.31
C ARG A 693 -11.74 -7.41 44.97
N CYS A 694 -12.17 -6.24 45.45
CA CYS A 694 -11.41 -4.99 45.33
C CYS A 694 -10.05 -5.07 46.03
N VAL A 695 -10.00 -5.61 47.26
CA VAL A 695 -8.77 -5.77 48.05
C VAL A 695 -7.76 -6.67 47.32
N LEU A 696 -8.22 -7.79 46.76
CA LEU A 696 -7.35 -8.71 46.01
C LEU A 696 -6.86 -8.12 44.68
N MET A 697 -7.71 -7.39 43.94
CA MET A 697 -7.31 -6.77 42.67
C MET A 697 -6.38 -5.56 42.84
N TYR A 698 -6.65 -4.71 43.84
CA TYR A 698 -5.93 -3.44 44.02
C TYR A 698 -4.70 -3.53 44.94
N GLY A 699 -4.40 -4.70 45.52
CA GLY A 699 -3.21 -4.90 46.37
C GLY A 699 -1.87 -4.59 45.69
N VAL A 700 -1.83 -4.54 44.35
CA VAL A 700 -0.64 -4.17 43.55
C VAL A 700 -0.42 -2.64 43.50
N LEU A 701 -1.42 -1.82 43.84
CA LEU A 701 -1.33 -0.36 43.74
C LEU A 701 -0.42 0.25 44.81
N PRO A 702 0.49 1.19 44.48
CA PRO A 702 1.36 1.85 45.47
C PRO A 702 0.60 2.56 46.61
N SER A 703 -0.57 3.12 46.31
CA SER A 703 -1.45 3.84 47.25
C SER A 703 -2.52 2.97 47.92
N PHE A 704 -2.41 1.64 47.83
CA PHE A 704 -3.41 0.69 48.33
C PHE A 704 -3.84 0.93 49.79
N HIS A 705 -2.88 1.18 50.69
CA HIS A 705 -3.17 1.36 52.11
C HIS A 705 -3.92 2.67 52.41
N ASP A 706 -3.69 3.74 51.65
CA ASP A 706 -4.42 5.00 51.82
C ASP A 706 -5.86 4.89 51.31
N ILE A 707 -6.05 4.21 50.16
CA ILE A 707 -7.37 3.93 49.57
C ILE A 707 -8.22 3.06 50.50
N THR A 708 -7.61 2.04 51.12
CA THR A 708 -8.34 1.06 51.95
C THR A 708 -8.44 1.45 53.44
N ARG A 709 -7.73 2.49 53.90
CA ARG A 709 -7.82 3.01 55.27
C ARG A 709 -9.27 3.28 55.76
N PRO A 710 -10.15 3.99 55.03
CA PRO A 710 -11.53 4.22 55.49
C PRO A 710 -12.37 2.93 55.49
N LEU A 711 -12.13 2.00 54.55
CA LEU A 711 -12.76 0.69 54.57
C LEU A 711 -12.34 -0.12 55.81
N ARG A 712 -11.06 -0.08 56.19
CA ARG A 712 -10.54 -0.75 57.40
C ARG A 712 -11.27 -0.29 58.65
N ALA A 713 -11.45 1.02 58.81
CA ALA A 713 -12.14 1.61 59.97
C ALA A 713 -13.59 1.10 60.08
N LEU A 714 -14.37 1.17 58.99
CA LEU A 714 -15.74 0.64 58.97
C LEU A 714 -15.80 -0.86 59.24
N LEU A 715 -14.90 -1.66 58.66
CA LEU A 715 -14.87 -3.10 58.90
C LEU A 715 -14.54 -3.46 60.35
N THR A 716 -13.69 -2.66 61.02
CA THR A 716 -13.44 -2.84 62.46
C THR A 716 -14.63 -2.45 63.34
N GLU A 717 -15.42 -1.43 62.96
CA GLU A 717 -16.65 -1.06 63.67
C GLU A 717 -17.74 -2.14 63.50
N HIS A 718 -17.95 -2.65 62.28
CA HIS A 718 -18.87 -3.75 61.99
C HIS A 718 -18.57 -5.04 62.77
N LEU A 719 -17.30 -5.27 63.12
CA LEU A 719 -16.86 -6.36 64.00
C LEU A 719 -17.03 -6.04 65.49
N ALA A 720 -16.80 -4.79 65.90
CA ALA A 720 -16.92 -4.37 67.29
C ALA A 720 -18.37 -4.38 67.79
N ASP A 721 -19.33 -3.99 66.94
CA ASP A 721 -20.76 -3.93 67.31
C ASP A 721 -21.42 -5.33 67.48
N CYS A 722 -20.73 -6.43 67.13
CA CYS A 722 -21.05 -7.85 67.44
C CYS A 722 -22.44 -8.40 67.04
N SER A 723 -23.35 -7.59 66.51
CA SER A 723 -24.75 -7.95 66.23
C SER A 723 -24.97 -8.75 64.93
N HIS A 724 -23.97 -8.80 64.05
CA HIS A 724 -24.08 -9.43 62.73
C HIS A 724 -23.96 -10.97 62.76
N PRO A 725 -24.65 -11.71 61.88
CA PRO A 725 -24.47 -13.16 61.65
C PRO A 725 -23.01 -13.59 61.50
N ARG A 726 -22.66 -14.78 62.03
CA ARG A 726 -21.29 -15.31 62.04
C ARG A 726 -20.60 -15.32 60.68
N GLU A 727 -21.30 -15.72 59.62
CA GLU A 727 -20.75 -15.73 58.25
C GLU A 727 -20.31 -14.33 57.78
N LEU A 728 -20.98 -13.26 58.23
CA LEU A 728 -20.60 -11.88 57.90
C LEU A 728 -19.39 -11.43 58.72
N GLN A 729 -19.31 -11.84 59.99
CA GLN A 729 -18.14 -11.59 60.84
C GLN A 729 -16.88 -12.27 60.28
N GLU A 730 -16.99 -13.53 59.85
CA GLU A 730 -15.92 -14.28 59.19
C GLU A 730 -15.47 -13.61 57.88
N LEU A 731 -16.41 -13.11 57.07
CA LEU A 731 -16.08 -12.34 55.86
C LEU A 731 -15.31 -11.06 56.19
N CYS A 732 -15.78 -10.25 57.14
CA CYS A 732 -15.10 -9.04 57.60
C CYS A 732 -13.69 -9.33 58.13
N GLN A 733 -13.53 -10.37 58.95
CA GLN A 733 -12.21 -10.81 59.45
C GLN A 733 -11.30 -11.23 58.29
N SER A 734 -11.80 -12.02 57.33
CA SER A 734 -11.00 -12.44 56.17
C SER A 734 -10.49 -11.25 55.36
N ILE A 735 -11.32 -10.23 55.15
CA ILE A 735 -10.96 -9.01 54.41
C ILE A 735 -9.88 -8.22 55.17
N LEU A 736 -10.02 -8.05 56.49
CA LEU A 736 -9.01 -7.38 57.30
C LEU A 736 -7.66 -8.10 57.26
N THR A 737 -7.65 -9.43 57.38
CA THR A 737 -6.40 -10.21 57.26
C THR A 737 -5.77 -10.08 55.86
N GLU A 738 -6.58 -10.07 54.80
CA GLU A 738 -6.08 -9.86 53.43
C GLU A 738 -5.51 -8.46 53.23
N MET A 739 -6.11 -7.43 53.83
CA MET A 739 -5.59 -6.06 53.81
C MET A 739 -4.29 -5.87 54.59
N GLU A 740 -4.13 -6.58 55.71
CA GLU A 740 -2.90 -6.56 56.53
C GLU A 740 -1.75 -7.37 55.91
N ASN A 741 -2.06 -8.41 55.14
CA ASN A 741 -1.06 -9.23 54.43
C ASN A 741 -0.45 -8.53 53.20
N GLN A 742 -1.04 -7.43 52.70
CA GLN A 742 -0.48 -6.67 51.58
C GLN A 742 0.78 -5.89 51.97
N LYS A 743 1.72 -5.77 51.02
CA LYS A 743 3.00 -5.10 51.26
C LYS A 743 2.87 -3.58 51.15
N HIS A 744 3.39 -2.87 52.15
CA HIS A 744 3.50 -1.41 52.12
C HIS A 744 4.49 -0.93 51.03
N HIS A 745 3.95 -0.48 49.89
CA HIS A 745 4.72 0.03 48.74
C HIS A 745 4.96 1.55 48.77
N CYS A 746 5.34 2.09 49.93
CA CYS A 746 5.60 3.54 50.11
C CYS A 746 7.00 3.94 49.60
N GLN A 747 7.20 3.97 48.29
CA GLN A 747 8.38 4.56 47.65
C GLN A 747 8.08 5.99 47.17
N PRO A 748 8.99 6.97 47.33
CA PRO A 748 8.80 8.31 46.80
C PRO A 748 8.78 8.28 45.27
N LEU A 749 7.84 8.99 44.65
CA LEU A 749 7.74 9.08 43.20
C LEU A 749 8.99 9.76 42.61
N ILE A 750 9.65 9.08 41.67
CA ILE A 750 10.77 9.61 40.90
C ILE A 750 10.25 9.89 39.50
N CYS A 751 10.11 11.16 39.12
CA CYS A 751 9.79 11.51 37.73
C CYS A 751 10.92 11.01 36.82
N GLU A 752 10.59 10.16 35.84
CA GLU A 752 11.57 9.66 34.88
C GLU A 752 12.18 10.84 34.12
N LYS A 753 13.50 10.99 34.20
CA LYS A 753 14.22 11.95 33.36
C LYS A 753 14.23 11.41 31.94
N SER A 754 13.76 12.20 30.98
CA SER A 754 13.81 11.84 29.57
C SER A 754 15.23 11.47 29.16
N LYS A 755 15.37 10.43 28.32
CA LYS A 755 16.66 10.04 27.78
C LYS A 755 17.21 11.21 26.94
N PRO A 756 18.50 11.57 27.04
CA PRO A 756 19.06 12.66 26.26
C PRO A 756 18.93 12.34 24.77
N VAL A 757 18.36 13.29 24.00
CA VAL A 757 18.14 13.13 22.56
C VAL A 757 19.51 13.03 21.86
N PRO A 758 19.76 12.00 21.03
CA PRO A 758 21.01 11.87 20.30
C PRO A 758 21.17 12.99 19.26
N LEU A 759 22.41 13.33 18.92
CA LEU A 759 22.69 14.31 17.87
C LEU A 759 22.11 13.85 16.53
N LYS A 760 21.42 14.77 15.81
CA LYS A 760 20.91 14.53 14.46
C LYS A 760 22.06 14.11 13.53
N LEU A 761 21.94 12.94 12.89
CA LEU A 761 22.91 12.43 11.93
C LEU A 761 22.47 12.80 10.51
N PHE A 762 23.29 13.57 9.79
CA PHE A 762 23.02 13.95 8.40
C PHE A 762 23.69 13.00 7.41
N THR A 763 22.95 12.54 6.40
CA THR A 763 23.51 11.75 5.29
C THR A 763 24.31 12.64 4.34
N PRO A 764 25.61 12.38 4.09
CA PRO A 764 26.40 13.20 3.18
C PRO A 764 25.94 13.00 1.72
N ARG A 765 25.72 14.11 1.00
CA ARG A 765 25.32 14.10 -0.42
C ARG A 765 26.48 13.71 -1.33
N LEU A 766 26.79 12.41 -1.37
CA LEU A 766 27.84 11.82 -2.21
C LEU A 766 27.29 11.49 -3.61
N VAL A 767 28.09 11.74 -4.65
CA VAL A 767 27.79 11.31 -6.02
C VAL A 767 28.62 10.07 -6.34
N LYS A 768 27.96 8.95 -6.70
CA LYS A 768 28.61 7.64 -6.93
C LYS A 768 29.75 7.68 -7.96
N VAL A 769 29.68 8.55 -8.96
CA VAL A 769 30.75 8.78 -9.96
C VAL A 769 31.03 10.27 -10.13
N LEU A 770 32.23 10.70 -9.71
CA LEU A 770 32.68 12.09 -9.84
C LEU A 770 33.58 12.29 -11.07
N GLU A 771 32.97 12.72 -12.18
CA GLU A 771 33.73 13.03 -13.39
C GLU A 771 34.31 14.46 -13.37
N PHE A 772 35.62 14.57 -13.17
CA PHE A 772 36.35 15.85 -13.20
C PHE A 772 36.21 16.59 -14.54
N GLY A 773 35.29 17.56 -14.59
CA GLY A 773 35.10 18.47 -15.72
C GLY A 773 33.65 18.59 -16.21
N ARG A 774 32.75 17.67 -15.83
CA ARG A 774 31.30 17.86 -15.99
C ARG A 774 30.77 18.66 -14.80
N LYS A 775 29.92 19.66 -15.06
CA LYS A 775 29.18 20.37 -14.01
C LYS A 775 27.91 19.60 -13.70
N GLN A 776 27.82 19.00 -12.53
CA GLN A 776 26.62 18.32 -12.05
C GLN A 776 25.65 19.32 -11.40
N GLY A 777 24.36 19.01 -11.36
CA GLY A 777 23.35 19.77 -10.61
C GLY A 777 22.60 20.89 -11.36
N SER A 778 22.63 20.94 -12.69
CA SER A 778 21.73 21.81 -13.48
C SER A 778 20.98 21.03 -14.56
N SER A 779 19.84 21.54 -15.03
CA SER A 779 19.05 20.98 -16.14
C SER A 779 19.91 20.72 -17.39
N LYS A 780 19.50 19.76 -18.22
CA LYS A 780 20.18 19.42 -19.49
C LYS A 780 20.33 20.65 -20.38
N GLU A 781 19.26 21.42 -20.54
CA GLU A 781 19.22 22.66 -21.33
C GLU A 781 20.22 23.69 -20.82
N GLU A 782 20.32 23.87 -19.50
CA GLU A 782 21.32 24.75 -18.90
C GLU A 782 22.75 24.28 -19.17
N GLN A 783 23.01 22.97 -19.09
CA GLN A 783 24.32 22.40 -19.40
C GLN A 783 24.67 22.65 -20.88
N GLU A 784 23.72 22.49 -21.79
CA GLU A 784 23.90 22.74 -23.22
C GLU A 784 24.09 24.21 -23.53
N ARG A 785 23.27 25.11 -22.97
CA ARG A 785 23.43 26.56 -23.09
C ARG A 785 24.80 27.01 -22.58
N LYS A 786 25.22 26.53 -21.40
CA LYS A 786 26.56 26.81 -20.84
C LYS A 786 27.69 26.24 -21.71
N ARG A 787 27.51 25.06 -22.31
CA ARG A 787 28.45 24.42 -23.26
C ARG A 787 28.56 25.20 -24.58
N LEU A 788 27.46 25.67 -25.15
CA LEU A 788 27.41 26.50 -26.35
C LEU A 788 28.09 27.86 -26.13
N ILE A 789 27.76 28.55 -25.02
CA ILE A 789 28.41 29.81 -24.64
C ILE A 789 29.94 29.61 -24.49
N HIS A 790 30.39 28.50 -23.90
CA HIS A 790 31.82 28.21 -23.79
C HIS A 790 32.47 27.93 -25.15
N LYS A 791 31.84 27.13 -26.02
CA LYS A 791 32.31 26.89 -27.41
C LYS A 791 32.43 28.22 -28.17
N HIS A 792 31.36 29.03 -28.20
CA HIS A 792 31.34 30.31 -28.90
C HIS A 792 32.45 31.24 -28.41
N LYS A 793 32.60 31.44 -27.09
CA LYS A 793 33.67 32.28 -26.52
C LYS A 793 35.08 31.75 -26.81
N ARG A 794 35.26 30.42 -26.94
CA ARG A 794 36.53 29.80 -27.30
C ARG A 794 36.88 30.05 -28.78
N GLU A 795 35.96 29.76 -29.70
CA GLU A 795 36.21 29.90 -31.13
C GLU A 795 36.33 31.38 -31.54
N PHE A 796 35.48 32.26 -31.02
CA PHE A 796 35.59 33.72 -31.21
C PHE A 796 36.96 34.27 -30.78
N LYS A 797 37.47 33.83 -29.61
CA LYS A 797 38.82 34.20 -29.13
C LYS A 797 39.95 33.54 -29.93
N GLY A 798 39.67 32.45 -30.64
CA GLY A 798 40.56 31.82 -31.61
C GLY A 798 40.65 32.64 -32.90
N ALA A 799 39.51 32.90 -33.54
CA ALA A 799 39.39 33.66 -34.79
C ALA A 799 40.03 35.05 -34.67
N ILE A 800 39.65 35.83 -33.64
CA ILE A 800 40.24 37.16 -33.40
C ILE A 800 41.76 37.10 -33.20
N ARG A 801 42.28 36.01 -32.62
CA ARG A 801 43.73 35.86 -32.39
C ARG A 801 44.48 35.60 -33.69
N GLU A 802 43.94 34.80 -34.60
CA GLU A 802 44.59 34.58 -35.90
C GLU A 802 44.48 35.82 -36.78
N ILE A 803 43.30 36.46 -36.90
CA ILE A 803 43.12 37.73 -37.64
C ILE A 803 44.13 38.80 -37.18
N ARG A 804 44.31 38.97 -35.86
CA ARG A 804 45.30 39.93 -35.32
C ARG A 804 46.74 39.59 -35.71
N LYS A 805 47.11 38.31 -35.80
CA LYS A 805 48.45 37.88 -36.26
C LYS A 805 48.60 38.01 -37.77
N ASP A 806 47.53 37.77 -38.53
CA ASP A 806 47.51 37.89 -39.99
C ASP A 806 47.72 39.36 -40.38
N ASN A 807 47.00 40.27 -39.73
CA ASN A 807 47.21 41.72 -39.86
C ASN A 807 48.64 42.13 -39.46
N GLN A 808 49.18 41.60 -38.35
CA GLN A 808 50.57 41.87 -37.95
C GLN A 808 51.60 41.32 -38.94
N PHE A 809 51.32 40.20 -39.61
CA PHE A 809 52.19 39.64 -40.63
C PHE A 809 52.15 40.47 -41.91
N LEU A 810 50.96 40.80 -42.41
CA LEU A 810 50.80 41.66 -43.60
C LEU A 810 51.40 43.05 -43.38
N ALA A 811 51.19 43.68 -42.21
CA ALA A 811 51.79 44.96 -41.88
C ALA A 811 53.33 44.90 -41.90
N ARG A 812 53.94 43.81 -41.43
CA ARG A 812 55.41 43.62 -41.53
C ARG A 812 55.90 43.49 -42.96
N MET A 813 55.16 42.78 -43.82
CA MET A 813 55.52 42.61 -45.23
C MET A 813 55.33 43.89 -46.04
N GLN A 814 54.29 44.66 -45.75
CA GLN A 814 54.09 46.01 -46.30
C GLN A 814 55.23 46.95 -45.89
N LEU A 815 55.63 46.95 -44.61
CA LEU A 815 56.74 47.78 -44.14
C LEU A 815 58.09 47.37 -44.76
N SER A 816 58.38 46.07 -44.90
CA SER A 816 59.61 45.63 -45.58
C SER A 816 59.61 46.01 -47.06
N GLU A 817 58.48 45.88 -47.76
CA GLU A 817 58.37 46.29 -49.16
C GLU A 817 58.53 47.81 -49.33
N ILE A 818 57.95 48.61 -48.43
CA ILE A 818 58.15 50.07 -48.42
C ILE A 818 59.63 50.42 -48.19
N MET A 819 60.29 49.77 -47.23
CA MET A 819 61.72 49.97 -46.97
C MET A 819 62.59 49.59 -48.18
N GLU A 820 62.34 48.44 -48.80
CA GLU A 820 63.04 47.98 -50.01
C GLU A 820 62.84 48.97 -51.16
N ARG A 821 61.61 49.43 -51.43
CA ARG A 821 61.32 50.47 -52.43
C ARG A 821 62.04 51.79 -52.14
N CYS A 822 62.06 52.24 -50.89
CA CYS A 822 62.79 53.45 -50.50
C CYS A 822 64.30 53.33 -50.68
N TYR A 823 64.87 52.14 -50.42
CA TYR A 823 66.30 51.87 -50.59
C TYR A 823 66.71 51.73 -52.07
N ILE A 824 65.81 51.23 -52.93
CA ILE A 824 66.01 51.18 -54.38
C ILE A 824 65.88 52.57 -55.02
N ASN A 825 64.98 53.41 -54.50
CA ASN A 825 64.71 54.75 -55.04
C ASN A 825 65.58 55.87 -54.44
N SER A 826 66.45 55.57 -53.45
CA SER A 826 67.46 56.54 -53.01
C SER A 826 68.56 56.62 -54.07
N PRO A 827 68.85 57.81 -54.65
CA PRO A 827 69.97 57.95 -55.56
C PRO A 827 71.26 57.60 -54.82
N SER A 828 72.09 56.75 -55.43
CA SER A 828 73.46 56.54 -54.96
C SER A 828 74.23 57.87 -55.00
N PRO A 829 75.07 58.15 -53.99
CA PRO A 829 75.88 59.38 -53.94
C PRO A 829 76.87 59.48 -55.10
#